data_AF-A0A4P7C010-F1
#
_entry.id   AF-A0A4P7C010-F1
#
_cell.length_a   1.000
_cell.length_b   1.000
_cell.length_c   1.000
_cell.angle_alpha   90.00
_cell.angle_beta   90.00
_cell.angle_gamma   90.00
#
_symmetry.space_group_name_H-M   'P 1'
#
loop_
_entity.id
_entity.type
_entity.pdbx_description
1 polymer ?
#
loop_
_entity_poly.entity_id
_entity_poly.type
_entity_poly.pdbx_seq_one_letter_code
_entity_poly.pdbx_strand_id
1 'polypeptide(L)'
;MAITDHPSVVFLLGVPRSGTTLLSWLLNQHQSIYCPPEPWLLLGLEALGQVPADHIADPPLLSAAITEFLGERKLGTLKQAASSIYQQALKETERSVFVDKTPRYYHVLNFVKNFLPEGKVIFLLRNPLDVAASFKTSWSVNLPKIISDQSDNPFLFDYILGFNYLLAFETEHPVLRVYYENLVANPEAEIGRVFDYLSLPPQVLGKDLGIQDTPYTRSSFGDKKILSTRCIHTQSIEAYKTVFVKEEIAILLDALGKEKFYRLGYATQYANACTEFEITPSNEMFLQLFEVAERYVQQRKKCCSSPLSRGVLEQQIESLSQQVEAAKKENADLDEQLASLQTKNSLLDDQLNSTHAQNKILNERLLLLETQKEEFEQQLYRLQNMHLIGWLQTDFRYIKKRFKQMVQKGAWRIAQGPAVPPLPKITVVTPVLNGAEFIEATLRSVLVQSYPALEFIIVDGGSTDDTLSIISSVQNDPTLPSKITQIISEPDQGMYDAIAKGFSQATGEILAYLNADDLLEGGALVAVGEYFARHSEVAVIYHEDTVLVNGWKYPNVRQPKGVTTGDLLNKHILFQDGVFFRRSAYQAIGGLRRDLKLAGDYDLWLRLSAQFKFIRRSGHVSCFRIRRGQLSENLECYYQEVERSRNDFLAEASRLKKLRWQLQSKYRSLRKYLAACAKNDRLFFPIDFHNMPPPPVILTGTEYGQALSPIDRNPAERLLFSTPDTRFGDNVINHIYLDTRHAIAITYPPVQPSELDKLYRQNYSAPPEAIKKPVGASPYRQFNGKRLWERMLLRLPVEKFAPFLPNGWSDNTLSELTSVLQAARIDLNSSLRVLDAGCFEGHLLDDIAAQKPWQAYGLEPNAQAVEIARSKGHCVWQGRAENAVEIIPAPYQFDVIFMGQSIEHMDNPGQVLRRLRLLLAPGGVVVVSTPNLDSRQIGWFGPTWAHWHPPYHRYIFSRKGLFALAGQVGLQPVCFKTFSHCYWTAISLMQNFLGLGGSVSHAVNFDRSLCLQAQRINFWQQLFWNRLGKGDYCFFAMKDGEGDSF
;
A
#
# COMPACT_ATOMS: atom_id res chain seq x y z
N MET A 1 13.39 25.97 -0.23
CA MET A 1 13.03 27.36 0.10
C MET A 1 11.67 27.37 0.80
N ALA A 2 11.23 28.48 1.40
CA ALA A 2 9.81 28.62 1.71
C ALA A 2 9.06 28.87 0.38
N ILE A 3 8.16 27.97 -0.02
CA ILE A 3 7.05 28.26 -0.95
C ILE A 3 5.79 27.59 -0.39
N THR A 4 4.65 28.19 -0.71
CA THR A 4 3.30 27.69 -0.50
C THR A 4 2.92 26.70 -1.60
N ASP A 5 2.85 25.41 -1.25
CA ASP A 5 2.18 24.41 -2.07
C ASP A 5 1.08 23.78 -1.20
N HIS A 6 -0.17 24.21 -1.36
CA HIS A 6 -1.25 23.24 -1.22
C HIS A 6 -1.48 22.67 -2.62
N PRO A 7 -1.65 21.35 -2.78
CA PRO A 7 -1.88 20.80 -4.08
C PRO A 7 -3.24 21.32 -4.53
N SER A 8 -3.33 21.82 -5.75
CA SER A 8 -4.60 22.30 -6.30
C SER A 8 -5.46 21.09 -6.64
N VAL A 9 -5.99 20.45 -5.59
CA VAL A 9 -6.73 19.18 -5.65
C VAL A 9 -8.20 19.49 -5.82
N VAL A 10 -8.68 19.11 -6.99
CA VAL A 10 -10.04 19.28 -7.42
C VAL A 10 -10.70 17.93 -7.49
N PHE A 11 -11.62 17.66 -6.58
CA PHE A 11 -12.33 16.39 -6.61
C PHE A 11 -13.31 16.41 -7.78
N LEU A 12 -13.07 15.56 -8.77
CA LEU A 12 -14.01 15.28 -9.85
C LEU A 12 -14.98 14.21 -9.37
N LEU A 13 -15.95 14.67 -8.60
CA LEU A 13 -16.98 13.83 -8.01
C LEU A 13 -18.10 13.55 -9.02
N GLY A 14 -18.67 12.36 -8.87
CA GLY A 14 -19.77 11.85 -9.67
C GLY A 14 -20.10 10.43 -9.25
N VAL A 15 -21.35 10.03 -9.50
CA VAL A 15 -21.81 8.65 -9.32
C VAL A 15 -21.12 7.70 -10.32
N PRO A 16 -21.30 6.37 -10.23
CA PRO A 16 -20.76 5.49 -11.25
C PRO A 16 -21.35 5.82 -12.61
N ARG A 17 -20.60 5.54 -13.66
CA ARG A 17 -21.06 5.66 -15.06
C ARG A 17 -21.43 7.07 -15.53
N SER A 18 -21.30 8.14 -14.72
CA SER A 18 -21.63 9.53 -15.13
C SER A 18 -20.70 10.13 -16.19
N GLY A 19 -19.68 9.39 -16.64
CA GLY A 19 -18.74 9.88 -17.66
C GLY A 19 -17.56 10.65 -17.07
N THR A 20 -17.40 10.67 -15.74
CA THR A 20 -16.27 11.31 -15.03
C THR A 20 -14.92 10.89 -15.58
N THR A 21 -14.82 9.67 -16.13
CA THR A 21 -13.64 9.13 -16.81
C THR A 21 -13.26 9.90 -18.10
N LEU A 22 -14.23 10.42 -18.85
CA LEU A 22 -13.97 11.20 -20.07
C LEU A 22 -13.56 12.63 -19.73
N LEU A 23 -14.25 13.29 -18.79
CA LEU A 23 -13.82 14.62 -18.32
C LEU A 23 -12.41 14.54 -17.73
N SER A 24 -12.18 13.55 -16.87
CA SER A 24 -10.86 13.22 -16.34
C SER A 24 -9.81 13.13 -17.46
N TRP A 25 -10.06 12.35 -18.51
CA TRP A 25 -9.12 12.25 -19.62
C TRP A 25 -8.93 13.56 -20.40
N LEU A 26 -10.01 14.28 -20.72
CA LEU A 26 -9.94 15.53 -21.50
C LEU A 26 -9.15 16.60 -20.75
N LEU A 27 -9.37 16.73 -19.43
CA LEU A 27 -8.53 17.58 -18.58
C LEU A 27 -7.08 17.07 -18.55
N ASN A 28 -6.89 15.75 -18.57
CA ASN A 28 -5.58 15.11 -18.68
C ASN A 28 -4.92 15.27 -20.09
N GLN A 29 -5.47 16.06 -21.01
CA GLN A 29 -4.71 16.60 -22.15
C GLN A 29 -4.01 17.92 -21.84
N HIS A 30 -4.42 18.62 -20.78
CA HIS A 30 -3.79 19.88 -20.42
C HIS A 30 -2.37 19.67 -19.92
N GLN A 31 -1.42 20.49 -20.38
CA GLN A 31 -0.03 20.49 -19.87
C GLN A 31 0.04 20.86 -18.38
N SER A 32 -1.08 21.29 -17.76
CA SER A 32 -1.15 21.67 -16.35
C SER A 32 -2.30 21.05 -15.53
N ILE A 33 -3.00 20.00 -16.03
CA ILE A 33 -3.97 19.21 -15.20
C ILE A 33 -3.69 17.71 -15.24
N TYR A 34 -3.39 17.10 -14.08
CA TYR A 34 -3.30 15.65 -13.94
C TYR A 34 -4.59 15.07 -13.37
N CYS A 35 -5.17 14.07 -14.02
CA CYS A 35 -6.38 13.39 -13.56
C CYS A 35 -6.24 11.87 -13.70
N PRO A 36 -5.57 11.20 -12.75
CA PRO A 36 -5.26 9.78 -12.85
C PRO A 36 -6.48 8.85 -12.75
N PRO A 37 -6.29 7.56 -13.10
CA PRO A 37 -7.37 6.59 -13.26
C PRO A 37 -7.80 6.01 -11.91
N GLU A 38 -8.60 6.78 -11.19
CA GLU A 38 -9.21 6.37 -9.94
C GLU A 38 -8.15 6.00 -8.88
N PRO A 39 -7.52 6.99 -8.22
CA PRO A 39 -6.60 6.76 -7.11
C PRO A 39 -7.12 5.83 -6.01
N TRP A 40 -8.46 5.73 -5.83
CA TRP A 40 -9.12 4.77 -4.90
C TRP A 40 -8.78 4.95 -3.41
N LEU A 41 -8.14 6.07 -3.15
CA LEU A 41 -7.27 6.35 -2.04
C LEU A 41 -8.09 6.56 -0.77
N LEU A 42 -8.98 7.56 -0.71
CA LEU A 42 -9.68 7.93 0.53
C LEU A 42 -10.51 6.79 1.15
N LEU A 43 -11.00 5.86 0.32
CA LEU A 43 -11.82 4.73 0.74
C LEU A 43 -10.97 3.60 1.33
N GLY A 44 -9.93 3.18 0.59
CA GLY A 44 -8.99 2.18 1.09
C GLY A 44 -8.21 2.63 2.32
N LEU A 45 -8.05 3.95 2.45
CA LEU A 45 -7.59 4.63 3.64
C LEU A 45 -8.60 4.68 4.79
N GLU A 46 -9.91 4.77 4.52
CA GLU A 46 -10.96 4.80 5.56
C GLU A 46 -10.97 3.48 6.34
N ALA A 47 -11.05 2.35 5.63
CA ALA A 47 -11.25 1.01 6.18
C ALA A 47 -10.16 0.53 7.17
N LEU A 48 -8.97 1.14 7.16
CA LEU A 48 -7.87 0.82 8.09
C LEU A 48 -8.31 1.02 9.56
N GLY A 49 -8.44 -0.10 10.26
CA GLY A 49 -8.92 -0.18 11.65
C GLY A 49 -10.12 -1.11 11.86
N GLN A 50 -10.76 -1.58 10.79
CA GLN A 50 -11.75 -2.67 10.84
C GLN A 50 -11.05 -4.02 10.69
N VAL A 51 -11.45 -5.03 11.46
CA VAL A 51 -10.89 -6.39 11.42
C VAL A 51 -11.93 -7.38 10.88
N PRO A 52 -11.57 -8.30 9.96
CA PRO A 52 -12.49 -9.33 9.46
C PRO A 52 -12.90 -10.30 10.58
N ALA A 53 -14.19 -10.67 10.65
CA ALA A 53 -14.70 -11.56 11.70
C ALA A 53 -14.19 -13.02 11.60
N ASP A 54 -13.53 -13.38 10.49
CA ASP A 54 -12.90 -14.68 10.21
C ASP A 54 -11.37 -14.66 10.39
N HIS A 55 -10.79 -13.60 10.96
CA HIS A 55 -9.35 -13.44 11.12
C HIS A 55 -8.75 -14.42 12.15
N ILE A 56 -7.69 -15.13 11.75
CA ILE A 56 -7.09 -16.26 12.52
C ILE A 56 -6.49 -15.88 13.89
N ALA A 57 -6.22 -14.60 14.12
CA ALA A 57 -5.83 -14.06 15.42
C ALA A 57 -6.98 -13.18 15.91
N ASP A 58 -7.57 -13.58 17.05
CA ASP A 58 -8.75 -13.02 17.73
C ASP A 58 -9.25 -11.67 17.18
N PRO A 59 -10.30 -11.68 16.33
CA PRO A 59 -10.78 -10.45 15.67
C PRO A 59 -11.26 -9.37 16.64
N PRO A 60 -12.05 -9.67 17.69
CA PRO A 60 -12.41 -8.68 18.71
C PRO A 60 -11.19 -8.02 19.38
N LEU A 61 -10.23 -8.80 19.86
CA LEU A 61 -9.03 -8.30 20.53
C LEU A 61 -8.18 -7.42 19.60
N LEU A 62 -8.00 -7.85 18.35
CA LEU A 62 -7.28 -7.09 17.34
C LEU A 62 -8.01 -5.79 16.96
N SER A 63 -9.34 -5.82 16.92
CA SER A 63 -10.17 -4.63 16.62
C SER A 63 -10.18 -3.64 17.79
N ALA A 64 -10.21 -4.11 19.03
CA ALA A 64 -10.06 -3.28 20.23
C ALA A 64 -8.70 -2.57 20.22
N ALA A 65 -7.60 -3.32 20.04
CA ALA A 65 -6.25 -2.78 20.00
C ALA A 65 -6.08 -1.71 18.90
N ILE A 66 -6.58 -1.93 17.68
CA ILE A 66 -6.47 -0.90 16.62
C ILE A 66 -7.41 0.29 16.88
N THR A 67 -8.56 0.08 17.54
CA THR A 67 -9.46 1.19 17.91
C THR A 67 -8.84 2.07 18.98
N GLU A 68 -8.25 1.49 20.03
CA GLU A 68 -7.47 2.21 21.06
C GLU A 68 -6.27 2.95 20.46
N PHE A 69 -5.63 2.35 19.45
CA PHE A 69 -4.46 2.95 18.80
C PHE A 69 -4.75 4.16 17.93
N LEU A 70 -5.92 4.16 17.31
CA LEU A 70 -6.38 5.28 16.53
C LEU A 70 -7.01 6.29 17.50
N GLY A 71 -8.09 5.91 18.20
CA GLY A 71 -8.85 6.77 19.12
C GLY A 71 -9.91 7.63 18.42
N GLU A 72 -10.42 8.69 19.05
CA GLU A 72 -11.23 9.74 18.36
C GLU A 72 -10.53 10.24 17.09
N ARG A 73 -9.21 10.27 17.27
CA ARG A 73 -8.19 10.15 16.29
C ARG A 73 -8.31 8.82 15.47
N LYS A 74 -9.42 8.61 14.73
CA LYS A 74 -9.50 7.62 13.62
C LYS A 74 -9.82 8.23 12.26
N LEU A 75 -10.49 9.38 12.28
CA LEU A 75 -10.76 10.21 11.11
C LEU A 75 -9.49 10.81 10.45
N GLY A 76 -8.26 10.26 10.53
CA GLY A 76 -7.12 11.21 10.64
C GLY A 76 -5.62 11.00 10.47
N THR A 77 -5.03 9.88 9.99
CA THR A 77 -3.81 9.98 9.13
C THR A 77 -3.72 9.05 7.92
N LEU A 78 -4.71 9.13 7.04
CA LEU A 78 -4.87 8.29 5.86
C LEU A 78 -5.78 9.07 4.85
N LYS A 79 -5.33 10.15 4.18
CA LYS A 79 -6.04 11.47 4.10
C LYS A 79 -5.29 12.65 3.52
N GLN A 80 -4.66 13.37 4.39
CA GLN A 80 -3.68 14.36 4.01
C GLN A 80 -2.49 13.46 3.57
N ALA A 81 -2.32 12.21 4.06
CA ALA A 81 -1.57 11.15 3.35
C ALA A 81 -2.06 10.94 1.91
N ALA A 82 -3.33 11.23 1.62
CA ALA A 82 -3.86 11.37 0.26
C ALA A 82 -3.63 12.75 -0.39
N SER A 83 -3.60 13.87 0.36
CA SER A 83 -3.18 15.19 -0.16
C SER A 83 -1.74 15.12 -0.64
N SER A 84 -0.84 14.62 0.19
CA SER A 84 0.46 14.06 -0.13
C SER A 84 0.48 13.22 -1.41
N ILE A 85 -0.32 12.16 -1.50
CA ILE A 85 -0.43 11.27 -2.67
C ILE A 85 -1.17 11.96 -3.86
N TYR A 86 -1.58 13.24 -3.72
CA TYR A 86 -2.05 14.15 -4.77
C TYR A 86 -1.16 15.42 -4.93
N GLN A 87 -0.02 15.49 -4.24
CA GLN A 87 0.82 16.70 -4.09
C GLN A 87 2.26 16.45 -4.46
N GLN A 88 2.71 15.29 -4.03
CA GLN A 88 3.28 14.31 -4.91
C GLN A 88 2.18 13.97 -5.99
N ALA A 89 1.94 14.88 -6.96
CA ALA A 89 1.14 14.68 -8.21
C ALA A 89 1.22 15.79 -9.33
N LEU A 90 2.16 16.71 -9.18
CA LEU A 90 2.57 17.93 -9.92
C LEU A 90 4.12 18.06 -10.27
N LYS A 91 5.00 17.01 -10.06
CA LYS A 91 6.45 16.50 -10.32
C LYS A 91 7.02 14.88 -10.45
N GLU A 92 6.71 13.58 -11.03
CA GLU A 92 5.85 12.53 -12.01
C GLU A 92 4.36 12.41 -12.87
N THR A 93 3.40 13.32 -13.33
CA THR A 93 2.95 13.76 -14.73
C THR A 93 2.89 15.30 -15.11
N GLU A 94 3.35 16.16 -14.17
CA GLU A 94 3.77 17.57 -13.83
C GLU A 94 2.89 18.67 -14.33
N ARG A 95 1.90 18.97 -13.49
CA ARG A 95 0.69 19.67 -13.83
C ARG A 95 0.21 20.34 -12.56
N SER A 96 0.11 21.65 -12.55
CA SER A 96 -0.18 22.43 -11.33
C SER A 96 -1.52 22.11 -10.66
N VAL A 97 -2.43 21.41 -11.33
CA VAL A 97 -3.73 21.00 -10.78
C VAL A 97 -3.90 19.48 -10.82
N PHE A 98 -4.19 18.89 -9.65
CA PHE A 98 -4.62 17.50 -9.56
C PHE A 98 -6.14 17.43 -9.56
N VAL A 99 -6.70 16.54 -10.37
CA VAL A 99 -8.12 16.24 -10.34
C VAL A 99 -8.30 14.82 -9.81
N ASP A 100 -8.67 14.67 -8.52
CA ASP A 100 -9.05 13.33 -8.04
C ASP A 100 -10.43 13.00 -8.60
N LYS A 101 -10.43 12.23 -9.68
CA LYS A 101 -11.57 11.44 -10.09
C LYS A 101 -11.43 10.07 -9.43
N THR A 102 -12.00 9.90 -8.25
CA THR A 102 -12.18 8.58 -7.66
C THR A 102 -13.65 8.28 -7.42
N PRO A 103 -14.12 7.07 -7.77
CA PRO A 103 -15.52 6.73 -7.64
C PRO A 103 -15.88 6.19 -6.27
N ARG A 104 -17.17 6.01 -5.98
CA ARG A 104 -17.67 5.67 -4.63
C ARG A 104 -17.17 6.56 -3.48
N TYR A 105 -16.50 7.69 -3.76
CA TYR A 105 -16.15 8.70 -2.78
C TYR A 105 -17.38 9.29 -2.07
N TYR A 106 -18.59 9.07 -2.60
CA TYR A 106 -19.83 9.31 -1.86
C TYR A 106 -19.95 8.55 -0.52
N HIS A 107 -19.36 7.35 -0.35
CA HIS A 107 -19.24 6.69 0.97
C HIS A 107 -18.38 7.47 1.97
N VAL A 108 -17.54 8.39 1.49
CA VAL A 108 -16.50 9.08 2.24
C VAL A 108 -16.52 10.59 1.97
N LEU A 109 -17.70 11.20 1.83
CA LEU A 109 -17.79 12.66 1.62
C LEU A 109 -17.39 13.47 2.84
N ASN A 110 -17.64 13.00 4.06
CA ASN A 110 -17.00 13.58 5.26
C ASN A 110 -15.47 13.50 5.21
N PHE A 111 -14.95 12.62 4.35
CA PHE A 111 -13.52 12.46 4.06
C PHE A 111 -13.01 13.43 2.99
N VAL A 112 -13.82 13.72 1.96
CA VAL A 112 -13.56 14.72 0.91
C VAL A 112 -13.84 16.15 1.38
N LYS A 113 -14.86 16.39 2.22
CA LYS A 113 -15.36 17.71 2.64
C LYS A 113 -14.25 18.55 3.24
N ASN A 114 -13.73 18.09 4.37
CA ASN A 114 -12.64 18.79 5.05
C ASN A 114 -11.26 18.46 4.38
N PHE A 115 -11.25 17.84 3.19
CA PHE A 115 -10.07 17.75 2.32
C PHE A 115 -9.72 19.09 1.71
N LEU A 116 -10.72 19.79 1.20
CA LEU A 116 -10.61 21.06 0.50
C LEU A 116 -9.87 22.09 1.38
N PRO A 117 -8.70 22.60 0.98
CA PRO A 117 -8.05 23.74 1.64
C PRO A 117 -8.42 25.05 0.94
N GLU A 118 -8.20 25.08 -0.38
CA GLU A 118 -8.67 26.09 -1.36
C GLU A 118 -9.53 25.40 -2.44
N GLY A 119 -10.04 24.21 -2.10
CA GLY A 119 -10.45 23.19 -3.06
C GLY A 119 -11.67 23.56 -3.88
N LYS A 120 -11.41 24.11 -5.06
CA LYS A 120 -12.26 23.96 -6.26
C LYS A 120 -12.70 22.49 -6.37
N VAL A 121 -13.94 22.21 -6.74
CA VAL A 121 -14.48 20.85 -6.91
C VAL A 121 -15.19 20.80 -8.25
N ILE A 122 -15.07 19.70 -9.00
CA ILE A 122 -15.83 19.53 -10.24
C ILE A 122 -16.88 18.45 -10.02
N PHE A 123 -18.14 18.80 -10.19
CA PHE A 123 -19.21 17.82 -10.33
C PHE A 123 -19.42 17.59 -11.82
N LEU A 124 -18.99 16.42 -12.32
CA LEU A 124 -19.51 15.97 -13.62
C LEU A 124 -20.84 15.28 -13.40
N LEU A 125 -21.88 16.00 -13.77
CA LEU A 125 -23.24 15.50 -13.81
C LEU A 125 -23.52 14.91 -15.20
N ARG A 126 -24.38 13.90 -15.22
CA ARG A 126 -24.94 13.24 -16.40
C ARG A 126 -26.36 12.86 -16.05
N ASN A 127 -27.27 12.89 -17.02
CA ASN A 127 -28.66 12.49 -16.83
C ASN A 127 -28.73 11.15 -16.05
N PRO A 128 -29.40 11.07 -14.88
CA PRO A 128 -29.45 9.84 -14.07
C PRO A 128 -29.99 8.62 -14.83
N LEU A 129 -30.94 8.81 -15.75
CA LEU A 129 -31.42 7.71 -16.61
C LEU A 129 -30.30 7.18 -17.50
N ASP A 130 -29.46 8.05 -18.06
CA ASP A 130 -28.30 7.68 -18.88
C ASP A 130 -27.14 7.09 -18.06
N VAL A 131 -27.04 7.45 -16.78
CA VAL A 131 -26.21 6.75 -15.80
C VAL A 131 -26.71 5.32 -15.62
N ALA A 132 -27.99 5.12 -15.31
CA ALA A 132 -28.57 3.78 -15.14
C ALA A 132 -28.48 2.95 -16.42
N ALA A 133 -28.69 3.56 -17.58
CA ALA A 133 -28.54 2.91 -18.88
C ALA A 133 -27.09 2.46 -19.09
N SER A 134 -26.14 3.27 -18.63
CA SER A 134 -24.71 2.94 -18.63
C SER A 134 -24.35 1.84 -17.62
N PHE A 135 -25.08 1.66 -16.50
CA PHE A 135 -24.96 0.46 -15.63
C PHE A 135 -25.45 -0.80 -16.36
N LYS A 136 -26.67 -0.78 -16.92
CA LYS A 136 -27.26 -1.95 -17.62
C LYS A 136 -26.46 -2.34 -18.85
N THR A 137 -26.07 -1.37 -19.69
CA THR A 137 -25.27 -1.64 -20.90
C THR A 137 -23.81 -1.96 -20.62
N SER A 138 -23.14 -1.25 -19.69
CA SER A 138 -21.68 -1.32 -19.54
C SER A 138 -21.21 -2.25 -18.41
N TRP A 139 -22.10 -2.64 -17.49
CA TRP A 139 -21.79 -3.53 -16.38
C TRP A 139 -22.76 -4.71 -16.19
N SER A 140 -23.79 -4.83 -17.05
CA SER A 140 -24.85 -5.84 -16.93
C SER A 140 -25.66 -5.76 -15.62
N VAL A 141 -25.70 -4.58 -15.00
CA VAL A 141 -26.47 -4.34 -13.78
C VAL A 141 -27.83 -3.76 -14.17
N ASN A 142 -28.89 -4.56 -14.11
CA ASN A 142 -30.24 -4.04 -14.26
C ASN A 142 -30.67 -3.37 -12.94
N LEU A 143 -30.44 -2.05 -12.84
CA LEU A 143 -30.86 -1.25 -11.69
C LEU A 143 -32.38 -1.24 -11.47
N PRO A 144 -33.25 -1.02 -12.48
CA PRO A 144 -34.70 -1.17 -12.31
C PRO A 144 -35.09 -2.48 -11.63
N LYS A 145 -34.55 -3.62 -12.09
CA LYS A 145 -34.81 -4.92 -11.45
C LYS A 145 -34.28 -4.98 -10.02
N ILE A 146 -33.05 -4.53 -9.76
CA ILE A 146 -32.47 -4.50 -8.41
C ILE A 146 -33.31 -3.66 -7.43
N ILE A 147 -33.92 -2.59 -7.92
CA ILE A 147 -34.82 -1.68 -7.22
C ILE A 147 -36.18 -2.36 -6.96
N SER A 148 -36.83 -2.93 -7.99
CA SER A 148 -38.11 -3.64 -7.86
C SER A 148 -38.03 -4.90 -7.00
N ASP A 149 -36.95 -5.68 -7.12
CA ASP A 149 -36.68 -6.86 -6.29
C ASP A 149 -36.31 -6.48 -4.84
N GLN A 150 -36.17 -5.18 -4.51
CA GLN A 150 -35.61 -4.64 -3.25
C GLN A 150 -34.31 -5.35 -2.82
N SER A 151 -33.47 -5.72 -3.79
CA SER A 151 -32.38 -6.67 -3.56
C SER A 151 -31.17 -6.03 -2.84
N ASP A 152 -30.67 -6.72 -1.82
CA ASP A 152 -29.60 -6.27 -0.93
C ASP A 152 -28.23 -6.28 -1.64
N ASN A 153 -27.95 -5.21 -2.40
CA ASN A 153 -26.97 -5.22 -3.48
C ASN A 153 -26.11 -3.93 -3.49
N PRO A 154 -24.77 -4.02 -3.66
CA PRO A 154 -23.89 -2.85 -3.68
C PRO A 154 -24.26 -1.78 -4.72
N PHE A 155 -24.94 -2.16 -5.81
CA PHE A 155 -25.26 -1.22 -6.89
C PHE A 155 -26.53 -0.41 -6.64
N LEU A 156 -27.38 -0.86 -5.70
CA LEU A 156 -28.53 -0.07 -5.25
C LEU A 156 -28.06 1.17 -4.46
N PHE A 157 -27.12 0.95 -3.52
CA PHE A 157 -26.43 2.01 -2.79
C PHE A 157 -25.79 3.04 -3.74
N ASP A 158 -25.11 2.54 -4.77
CA ASP A 158 -24.36 3.35 -5.72
C ASP A 158 -25.19 4.35 -6.53
N TYR A 159 -26.42 3.98 -6.86
CA TYR A 159 -27.32 4.81 -7.65
C TYR A 159 -28.10 5.76 -6.73
N ILE A 160 -28.82 5.21 -5.73
CA ILE A 160 -29.76 6.00 -4.90
C ILE A 160 -29.02 6.86 -3.88
N LEU A 161 -28.08 6.28 -3.11
CA LEU A 161 -27.36 7.01 -2.08
C LEU A 161 -26.16 7.79 -2.66
N GLY A 162 -25.58 7.32 -3.76
CA GLY A 162 -24.54 8.04 -4.49
C GLY A 162 -24.96 9.44 -4.96
N PHE A 163 -26.10 9.57 -5.64
CA PHE A 163 -26.60 10.89 -6.08
C PHE A 163 -27.02 11.76 -4.89
N ASN A 164 -27.72 11.20 -3.90
CA ASN A 164 -28.20 11.94 -2.73
C ASN A 164 -27.05 12.53 -1.90
N TYR A 165 -26.01 11.75 -1.62
CA TYR A 165 -24.88 12.22 -0.83
C TYR A 165 -24.06 13.29 -1.58
N LEU A 166 -23.92 13.19 -2.91
CA LEU A 166 -23.28 14.24 -3.71
C LEU A 166 -24.08 15.55 -3.72
N LEU A 167 -25.40 15.49 -3.91
CA LEU A 167 -26.27 16.68 -3.84
C LEU A 167 -26.27 17.37 -2.48
N ALA A 168 -26.04 16.62 -1.39
CA ALA A 168 -25.89 17.18 -0.04
C ALA A 168 -24.51 17.84 0.17
N PHE A 169 -23.46 17.32 -0.48
CA PHE A 169 -22.12 17.89 -0.44
C PHE A 169 -22.03 19.22 -1.19
N GLU A 170 -22.68 19.33 -2.35
CA GLU A 170 -22.74 20.56 -3.15
C GLU A 170 -23.45 21.71 -2.43
N THR A 171 -24.45 21.43 -1.59
CA THR A 171 -25.09 22.46 -0.74
C THR A 171 -24.18 23.02 0.35
N GLU A 172 -23.03 22.39 0.60
CA GLU A 172 -22.05 22.81 1.63
C GLU A 172 -20.71 23.27 1.04
N HIS A 173 -20.44 23.01 -0.25
CA HIS A 173 -19.17 23.30 -0.91
C HIS A 173 -19.36 23.77 -2.36
N PRO A 174 -18.70 24.86 -2.79
CA PRO A 174 -18.84 25.38 -4.15
C PRO A 174 -18.17 24.44 -5.17
N VAL A 175 -18.93 24.03 -6.18
CA VAL A 175 -18.46 23.15 -7.26
C VAL A 175 -18.63 23.81 -8.63
N LEU A 176 -17.71 23.59 -9.56
CA LEU A 176 -17.97 23.75 -10.98
C LEU A 176 -18.80 22.55 -11.45
N ARG A 177 -20.01 22.81 -11.94
CA ARG A 177 -20.73 21.82 -12.73
C ARG A 177 -20.21 21.79 -14.16
N VAL A 178 -19.81 20.60 -14.58
CA VAL A 178 -19.66 20.23 -15.99
C VAL A 178 -20.77 19.23 -16.30
N TYR A 179 -21.46 19.43 -17.42
CA TYR A 179 -22.50 18.52 -17.88
C TYR A 179 -21.91 17.60 -18.95
N TYR A 180 -22.04 16.28 -18.78
CA TYR A 180 -21.47 15.30 -19.70
C TYR A 180 -22.01 15.47 -21.12
N GLU A 181 -23.26 15.88 -21.24
CA GLU A 181 -23.95 16.14 -22.50
C GLU A 181 -23.28 17.31 -23.26
N ASN A 182 -23.00 18.43 -22.59
CA ASN A 182 -22.24 19.54 -23.18
C ASN A 182 -20.81 19.12 -23.55
N LEU A 183 -20.16 18.40 -22.64
CA LEU A 183 -18.77 17.97 -22.77
C LEU A 183 -18.51 17.09 -24.00
N VAL A 184 -19.48 16.28 -24.42
CA VAL A 184 -19.36 15.46 -25.65
C VAL A 184 -19.93 16.14 -26.90
N ALA A 185 -20.61 17.27 -26.76
CA ALA A 185 -21.15 18.05 -27.88
C ALA A 185 -20.18 19.18 -28.31
N ASN A 186 -19.54 19.87 -27.36
CA ASN A 186 -18.50 20.87 -27.62
C ASN A 186 -17.35 20.73 -26.60
N PRO A 187 -16.44 19.77 -26.80
CA PRO A 187 -15.40 19.43 -25.83
C PRO A 187 -14.38 20.55 -25.63
N GLU A 188 -13.92 21.22 -26.68
CA GLU A 188 -12.93 22.31 -26.57
C GLU A 188 -13.46 23.47 -25.71
N ALA A 189 -14.73 23.86 -25.89
CA ALA A 189 -15.32 24.96 -25.13
C ALA A 189 -15.55 24.63 -23.64
N GLU A 190 -16.10 23.44 -23.33
CA GLU A 190 -16.29 23.04 -21.94
C GLU A 190 -14.97 22.77 -21.22
N ILE A 191 -13.96 22.29 -21.94
CA ILE A 191 -12.62 22.07 -21.37
C ILE A 191 -11.87 23.38 -21.17
N GLY A 192 -11.97 24.34 -22.10
CA GLY A 192 -11.52 25.72 -21.87
C GLY A 192 -12.15 26.35 -20.62
N ARG A 193 -13.49 26.23 -20.46
CA ARG A 193 -14.21 26.63 -19.23
C ARG A 193 -13.63 26.02 -17.95
N VAL A 194 -13.18 24.76 -18.01
CA VAL A 194 -12.55 24.11 -16.86
C VAL A 194 -11.11 24.57 -16.68
N PHE A 195 -10.33 24.79 -17.75
CA PHE A 195 -8.97 25.36 -17.64
C PHE A 195 -9.02 26.76 -17.00
N ASP A 196 -9.94 27.62 -17.42
CA ASP A 196 -10.21 28.93 -16.83
C ASP A 196 -10.59 28.82 -15.34
N TYR A 197 -11.55 27.94 -15.01
CA TYR A 197 -11.95 27.69 -13.61
C TYR A 197 -10.78 27.20 -12.77
N LEU A 198 -9.91 26.36 -13.33
CA LEU A 198 -8.70 25.87 -12.69
C LEU A 198 -7.56 26.90 -12.68
N SER A 199 -7.70 28.00 -13.42
CA SER A 199 -6.79 29.14 -13.55
C SER A 199 -5.51 28.81 -14.33
N LEU A 200 -5.70 28.19 -15.49
CA LEU A 200 -4.67 27.64 -16.37
C LEU A 200 -4.78 28.20 -17.79
N PRO A 201 -3.68 28.26 -18.57
CA PRO A 201 -3.73 28.74 -19.95
C PRO A 201 -4.63 27.84 -20.84
N PRO A 202 -5.22 28.39 -21.92
CA PRO A 202 -5.94 27.58 -22.90
C PRO A 202 -4.97 26.74 -23.75
N GLN A 203 -5.40 25.52 -24.10
CA GLN A 203 -4.66 24.62 -24.98
C GLN A 203 -5.63 23.97 -25.98
N VAL A 204 -5.21 23.86 -27.24
CA VAL A 204 -5.93 23.11 -28.28
C VAL A 204 -5.92 21.63 -27.93
N LEU A 205 -7.09 20.99 -27.95
CA LEU A 205 -7.22 19.54 -27.76
C LEU A 205 -6.86 18.79 -29.04
N GLY A 206 -6.31 17.57 -28.90
CA GLY A 206 -6.27 16.62 -30.01
C GLY A 206 -7.70 16.25 -30.43
N LYS A 207 -7.97 16.26 -31.74
CA LYS A 207 -9.28 15.88 -32.28
C LYS A 207 -9.61 14.41 -32.01
N ASP A 208 -8.60 13.55 -32.08
CA ASP A 208 -8.70 12.15 -31.73
C ASP A 208 -8.29 11.89 -30.28
N LEU A 209 -8.98 10.95 -29.64
CA LEU A 209 -9.01 10.87 -28.18
C LEU A 209 -7.75 10.31 -27.52
N GLY A 210 -6.66 10.00 -28.24
CA GLY A 210 -5.32 9.72 -27.67
C GLY A 210 -5.18 9.11 -26.27
N ILE A 211 -6.05 8.18 -25.86
CA ILE A 211 -6.10 7.51 -24.56
C ILE A 211 -5.09 6.34 -24.45
N GLN A 212 -4.57 5.75 -25.54
CA GLN A 212 -3.82 4.46 -25.52
C GLN A 212 -2.56 4.49 -24.62
N ASP A 213 -1.79 5.56 -24.67
CA ASP A 213 -0.56 5.75 -23.88
C ASP A 213 -0.79 6.59 -22.62
N THR A 214 -2.05 6.91 -22.30
CA THR A 214 -2.39 7.63 -21.06
C THR A 214 -2.48 6.71 -19.86
N PRO A 215 -2.36 7.24 -18.62
CA PRO A 215 -2.44 6.44 -17.40
C PRO A 215 -3.64 5.49 -17.34
N TYR A 216 -4.75 5.87 -17.97
CA TYR A 216 -6.00 5.09 -18.00
C TYR A 216 -5.88 3.68 -18.58
N THR A 217 -4.92 3.44 -19.47
CA THR A 217 -4.67 2.10 -20.02
C THR A 217 -3.79 1.28 -19.09
N ARG A 218 -2.73 1.91 -18.57
CA ARG A 218 -1.69 1.38 -17.67
C ARG A 218 -2.21 1.04 -16.25
N SER A 219 -3.13 1.83 -15.70
CA SER A 219 -3.74 1.58 -14.38
C SER A 219 -4.59 0.31 -14.36
N SER A 220 -4.68 -0.36 -13.20
CA SER A 220 -5.69 -1.41 -13.02
C SER A 220 -7.12 -0.91 -12.88
N PHE A 221 -7.27 0.33 -12.44
CA PHE A 221 -8.54 0.99 -12.12
C PHE A 221 -8.89 2.00 -13.23
N GLY A 222 -10.00 2.73 -13.07
CA GLY A 222 -10.65 3.40 -14.19
C GLY A 222 -11.69 2.51 -14.87
N ASP A 223 -12.77 3.13 -15.34
CA ASP A 223 -13.71 2.50 -16.26
C ASP A 223 -13.02 2.19 -17.60
N LYS A 224 -12.60 0.94 -17.79
CA LYS A 224 -11.92 0.49 -19.02
C LYS A 224 -12.77 0.69 -20.29
N LYS A 225 -14.08 0.95 -20.21
CA LYS A 225 -14.87 1.36 -21.38
C LYS A 225 -14.35 2.66 -22.01
N ILE A 226 -13.75 3.59 -21.26
CA ILE A 226 -13.21 4.84 -21.83
C ILE A 226 -12.14 4.56 -22.89
N LEU A 227 -11.32 3.52 -22.68
CA LEU A 227 -10.28 3.12 -23.62
C LEU A 227 -10.91 2.68 -24.95
N SER A 228 -12.08 2.05 -24.92
CA SER A 228 -12.80 1.65 -26.13
C SER A 228 -13.29 2.82 -26.99
N THR A 229 -13.47 4.01 -26.41
CA THR A 229 -13.89 5.24 -27.12
C THR A 229 -12.71 5.84 -27.92
N ARG A 230 -12.79 5.82 -29.27
CA ARG A 230 -11.75 6.37 -30.17
C ARG A 230 -11.85 7.88 -30.41
N CYS A 231 -13.07 8.41 -30.43
CA CYS A 231 -13.36 9.82 -30.62
C CYS A 231 -14.56 10.23 -29.74
N ILE A 232 -14.71 11.52 -29.49
CA ILE A 232 -15.77 12.06 -28.62
C ILE A 232 -17.10 11.90 -29.34
N HIS A 233 -18.08 11.27 -28.68
CA HIS A 233 -19.36 10.92 -29.31
C HIS A 233 -20.57 11.29 -28.45
N THR A 234 -21.65 11.73 -29.09
CA THR A 234 -22.95 12.00 -28.46
C THR A 234 -23.81 10.75 -28.24
N GLN A 235 -23.39 9.57 -28.72
CA GLN A 235 -24.13 8.28 -28.61
C GLN A 235 -24.47 7.83 -27.17
N SER A 236 -23.92 8.50 -26.16
CA SER A 236 -24.17 8.28 -24.73
C SER A 236 -25.17 9.27 -24.11
N ILE A 237 -25.65 10.25 -24.88
CA ILE A 237 -26.76 11.15 -24.51
C ILE A 237 -28.08 10.45 -24.89
N GLU A 238 -29.08 10.47 -24.00
CA GLU A 238 -30.39 9.84 -24.20
C GLU A 238 -30.39 8.34 -24.55
N ALA A 239 -29.26 7.65 -24.35
CA ALA A 239 -29.12 6.21 -24.49
C ALA A 239 -30.17 5.43 -23.66
N TYR A 240 -30.65 5.99 -22.54
CA TYR A 240 -31.72 5.41 -21.73
C TYR A 240 -32.97 5.03 -22.54
N LYS A 241 -33.33 5.85 -23.55
CA LYS A 241 -34.49 5.66 -24.43
C LYS A 241 -34.47 4.35 -25.21
N THR A 242 -33.27 3.77 -25.39
CA THR A 242 -33.03 2.53 -26.15
C THR A 242 -32.66 1.33 -25.26
N VAL A 243 -32.46 1.57 -23.97
CA VAL A 243 -31.89 0.60 -23.01
C VAL A 243 -32.93 0.12 -21.98
N PHE A 244 -33.97 0.90 -21.77
CA PHE A 244 -35.05 0.63 -20.84
C PHE A 244 -36.40 0.73 -21.54
N VAL A 245 -37.34 -0.11 -21.12
CA VAL A 245 -38.77 0.07 -21.45
C VAL A 245 -39.39 1.13 -20.52
N LYS A 246 -40.58 1.62 -20.87
CA LYS A 246 -41.33 2.66 -20.13
C LYS A 246 -41.39 2.40 -18.62
N GLU A 247 -41.62 1.15 -18.24
CA GLU A 247 -41.77 0.70 -16.86
C GLU A 247 -40.43 0.76 -16.11
N GLU A 248 -39.34 0.34 -16.76
CA GLU A 248 -37.98 0.44 -16.22
C GLU A 248 -37.52 1.91 -16.07
N ILE A 249 -37.96 2.81 -16.96
CA ILE A 249 -37.72 4.25 -16.84
C ILE A 249 -38.51 4.83 -15.66
N ALA A 250 -39.78 4.47 -15.49
CA ALA A 250 -40.62 4.92 -14.38
C ALA A 250 -40.00 4.55 -13.02
N ILE A 251 -39.55 3.30 -12.86
CA ILE A 251 -38.84 2.82 -11.66
C ILE A 251 -37.59 3.70 -11.35
N LEU A 252 -36.87 4.15 -12.37
CA LEU A 252 -35.66 4.97 -12.20
C LEU A 252 -35.96 6.47 -11.94
N LEU A 253 -37.08 6.98 -12.44
CA LEU A 253 -37.58 8.32 -12.14
C LEU A 253 -38.05 8.41 -10.68
N ASP A 254 -38.78 7.40 -10.18
CA ASP A 254 -39.29 7.35 -8.81
C ASP A 254 -38.20 7.01 -7.79
N ALA A 255 -37.23 6.14 -8.12
CA ALA A 255 -36.14 5.77 -7.19
C ALA A 255 -35.18 6.92 -6.84
N LEU A 256 -35.19 8.02 -7.60
CA LEU A 256 -34.45 9.25 -7.26
C LEU A 256 -35.39 10.44 -6.97
N GLY A 257 -36.59 10.47 -7.55
CA GLY A 257 -37.55 11.54 -7.36
C GLY A 257 -37.25 12.81 -8.17
N LYS A 258 -38.31 13.54 -8.51
CA LYS A 258 -38.28 14.76 -9.35
C LYS A 258 -37.29 15.81 -8.85
N GLU A 259 -37.30 16.10 -7.55
CA GLU A 259 -36.45 17.11 -6.93
C GLU A 259 -34.96 16.87 -7.21
N LYS A 260 -34.50 15.62 -7.21
CA LYS A 260 -33.08 15.28 -7.42
C LYS A 260 -32.68 15.46 -8.88
N PHE A 261 -33.51 15.04 -9.83
CA PHE A 261 -33.29 15.33 -11.26
C PHE A 261 -33.25 16.84 -11.53
N TYR A 262 -34.20 17.60 -10.97
CA TYR A 262 -34.26 19.06 -11.11
C TYR A 262 -33.01 19.71 -10.52
N ARG A 263 -32.62 19.35 -9.28
CA ARG A 263 -31.42 19.87 -8.63
C ARG A 263 -30.13 19.49 -9.36
N LEU A 264 -30.05 18.32 -9.99
CA LEU A 264 -28.92 17.93 -10.84
C LEU A 264 -28.87 18.69 -12.19
N GLY A 265 -29.86 19.54 -12.50
CA GLY A 265 -29.93 20.31 -13.75
C GLY A 265 -30.68 19.62 -14.89
N TYR A 266 -31.30 18.47 -14.64
CA TYR A 266 -31.99 17.65 -15.64
C TYR A 266 -33.52 17.77 -15.60
N ALA A 267 -34.03 18.95 -15.20
CA ALA A 267 -35.47 19.20 -15.13
C ALA A 267 -36.17 18.99 -16.49
N THR A 268 -35.56 19.47 -17.58
CA THR A 268 -36.08 19.30 -18.94
C THR A 268 -36.02 17.84 -19.39
N GLN A 269 -34.92 17.14 -19.13
CA GLN A 269 -34.78 15.72 -19.49
C GLN A 269 -35.72 14.82 -18.67
N TYR A 270 -36.03 15.19 -17.42
CA TYR A 270 -37.08 14.57 -16.61
C TYR A 270 -38.47 14.80 -17.23
N ALA A 271 -38.81 16.06 -17.54
CA ALA A 271 -40.09 16.40 -18.18
C ALA A 271 -40.25 15.74 -19.55
N ASN A 272 -39.18 15.68 -20.36
CA ASN A 272 -39.15 14.97 -21.63
C ASN A 272 -39.35 13.47 -21.40
N ALA A 273 -38.63 12.82 -20.48
CA ALA A 273 -38.84 11.41 -20.17
C ALA A 273 -40.28 11.12 -19.71
N CYS A 274 -40.89 11.99 -18.91
CA CYS A 274 -42.28 11.88 -18.49
C CYS A 274 -43.26 12.06 -19.67
N THR A 275 -42.97 12.93 -20.63
CA THR A 275 -43.87 13.23 -21.75
C THR A 275 -43.72 12.21 -22.89
N GLU A 276 -42.49 11.91 -23.27
CA GLU A 276 -42.11 11.06 -24.42
C GLU A 276 -42.36 9.57 -24.17
N PHE A 277 -42.30 9.13 -22.91
CA PHE A 277 -42.70 7.78 -22.49
C PHE A 277 -44.08 7.77 -21.82
N GLU A 278 -44.78 8.91 -21.74
CA GLU A 278 -46.07 9.09 -21.05
C GLU A 278 -46.06 8.48 -19.63
N ILE A 279 -45.07 8.86 -18.82
CA ILE A 279 -44.89 8.42 -17.44
C ILE A 279 -45.32 9.56 -16.52
N THR A 280 -46.26 9.26 -15.61
CA THR A 280 -46.57 10.12 -14.46
C THR A 280 -45.87 9.56 -13.22
N PRO A 281 -44.63 9.98 -12.90
CA PRO A 281 -43.91 9.49 -11.74
C PRO A 281 -44.61 9.88 -10.44
N SER A 282 -44.47 9.07 -9.39
CA SER A 282 -45.08 9.34 -8.08
C SER A 282 -44.44 10.54 -7.36
N ASN A 283 -43.21 10.90 -7.74
CA ASN A 283 -42.38 11.98 -7.20
C ASN A 283 -41.86 11.79 -5.75
N GLU A 284 -42.43 10.87 -4.97
CA GLU A 284 -41.93 10.52 -3.64
C GLU A 284 -40.81 9.48 -3.72
N MET A 285 -39.69 9.75 -3.04
CA MET A 285 -38.59 8.79 -2.92
C MET A 285 -38.99 7.69 -1.92
N PHE A 286 -39.10 6.45 -2.37
CA PHE A 286 -39.37 5.27 -1.53
C PHE A 286 -38.37 5.16 -0.36
N LEU A 287 -38.80 5.55 0.84
CA LEU A 287 -38.02 5.44 2.09
C LEU A 287 -37.53 4.00 2.33
N GLN A 288 -38.33 2.99 1.99
CA GLN A 288 -37.95 1.58 2.06
C GLN A 288 -36.69 1.25 1.23
N LEU A 289 -36.50 1.87 0.07
CA LEU A 289 -35.31 1.65 -0.77
C LEU A 289 -34.06 2.33 -0.20
N PHE A 290 -34.24 3.47 0.48
CA PHE A 290 -33.18 4.09 1.30
C PHE A 290 -32.78 3.15 2.45
N GLU A 291 -33.75 2.61 3.20
CA GLU A 291 -33.51 1.65 4.28
C GLU A 291 -32.86 0.34 3.81
N VAL A 292 -33.20 -0.18 2.63
CA VAL A 292 -32.54 -1.37 2.07
C VAL A 292 -31.10 -1.06 1.70
N ALA A 293 -30.84 0.09 1.06
CA ALA A 293 -29.48 0.53 0.73
C ALA A 293 -28.63 0.81 1.97
N GLU A 294 -29.21 1.33 3.06
CA GLU A 294 -28.53 1.43 4.36
C GLU A 294 -28.36 0.08 5.05
N ARG A 295 -29.35 -0.84 4.96
CA ARG A 295 -29.21 -2.21 5.47
C ARG A 295 -28.04 -2.95 4.82
N TYR A 296 -27.78 -2.76 3.52
CA TYR A 296 -26.56 -3.28 2.87
C TYR A 296 -25.29 -2.77 3.56
N VAL A 297 -25.22 -1.45 3.84
CA VAL A 297 -24.07 -0.84 4.53
C VAL A 297 -23.93 -1.34 5.96
N GLN A 298 -25.02 -1.48 6.71
CA GLN A 298 -24.99 -1.95 8.09
C GLN A 298 -24.68 -3.45 8.18
N GLN A 299 -25.14 -4.29 7.24
CA GLN A 299 -24.72 -5.68 7.14
C GLN A 299 -23.25 -5.81 6.76
N ARG A 300 -22.76 -5.01 5.82
CA ARG A 300 -21.35 -5.03 5.41
C ARG A 300 -20.41 -4.52 6.50
N LYS A 301 -20.87 -3.57 7.33
CA LYS A 301 -20.22 -3.21 8.60
C LYS A 301 -20.26 -4.38 9.58
N LYS A 302 -21.43 -4.99 9.83
CA LYS A 302 -21.60 -6.16 10.71
C LYS A 302 -20.71 -7.36 10.32
N CYS A 303 -20.44 -7.62 9.05
CA CYS A 303 -19.47 -8.65 8.65
C CYS A 303 -18.02 -8.37 9.11
N CYS A 304 -17.74 -7.15 9.58
CA CYS A 304 -16.51 -6.74 10.28
C CYS A 304 -16.79 -6.19 11.71
N SER A 305 -18.00 -6.38 12.25
CA SER A 305 -18.44 -5.78 13.53
C SER A 305 -19.66 -6.47 14.19
N SER A 306 -19.80 -7.79 14.05
CA SER A 306 -20.94 -8.57 14.58
C SER A 306 -20.45 -9.72 15.46
N PRO A 307 -20.33 -9.53 16.79
CA PRO A 307 -20.16 -10.63 17.71
C PRO A 307 -21.43 -11.49 17.74
N LEU A 308 -21.41 -12.62 17.03
CA LEU A 308 -22.47 -13.65 17.06
C LEU A 308 -21.95 -15.03 17.49
N SER A 309 -21.03 -15.01 18.45
CA SER A 309 -21.39 -15.61 19.72
C SER A 309 -21.23 -14.55 20.81
N ARG A 310 -22.34 -14.13 21.43
CA ARG A 310 -22.32 -13.88 22.87
C ARG A 310 -22.02 -15.25 23.46
N GLY A 311 -20.84 -15.42 24.03
CA GLY A 311 -20.43 -16.74 24.53
C GLY A 311 -21.42 -17.19 25.61
N VAL A 312 -21.74 -18.48 25.65
CA VAL A 312 -22.50 -19.04 26.79
C VAL A 312 -21.79 -18.70 28.10
N LEU A 313 -20.46 -18.61 28.09
CA LEU A 313 -19.63 -18.10 29.17
C LEU A 313 -19.85 -16.62 29.52
N GLU A 314 -20.14 -15.71 28.60
CA GLU A 314 -20.49 -14.32 28.96
C GLU A 314 -21.90 -14.24 29.54
N GLN A 315 -22.87 -14.99 29.00
CA GLN A 315 -24.20 -15.06 29.61
C GLN A 315 -24.18 -15.77 30.96
N GLN A 316 -23.30 -16.77 31.15
CA GLN A 316 -23.04 -17.40 32.44
C GLN A 316 -22.24 -16.52 33.37
N ILE A 317 -21.28 -15.70 32.91
CA ILE A 317 -20.55 -14.76 33.77
C ILE A 317 -21.45 -13.57 34.14
N GLU A 318 -22.31 -13.10 33.25
CA GLU A 318 -23.31 -12.06 33.55
C GLU A 318 -24.41 -12.62 34.46
N SER A 319 -24.92 -13.84 34.23
CA SER A 319 -25.89 -14.47 35.15
C SER A 319 -25.26 -14.91 36.46
N LEU A 320 -24.02 -15.41 36.49
CA LEU A 320 -23.30 -15.71 37.73
C LEU A 320 -22.90 -14.43 38.46
N SER A 321 -22.57 -13.34 37.78
CA SER A 321 -22.32 -12.05 38.46
C SER A 321 -23.61 -11.46 39.01
N GLN A 322 -24.74 -11.60 38.31
CA GLN A 322 -26.06 -11.22 38.82
C GLN A 322 -26.54 -12.15 39.94
N GLN A 323 -26.25 -13.45 39.87
CA GLN A 323 -26.53 -14.42 40.94
C GLN A 323 -25.59 -14.25 42.14
N VAL A 324 -24.35 -13.80 41.94
CA VAL A 324 -23.41 -13.49 43.03
C VAL A 324 -23.70 -12.12 43.64
N GLU A 325 -24.17 -11.13 42.88
CA GLU A 325 -24.74 -9.89 43.45
C GLU A 325 -26.05 -10.18 44.21
N ALA A 326 -26.95 -10.99 43.64
CA ALA A 326 -28.17 -11.42 44.32
C ALA A 326 -27.85 -12.21 45.59
N ALA A 327 -26.98 -13.22 45.54
CA ALA A 327 -26.58 -14.00 46.70
C ALA A 327 -25.74 -13.20 47.71
N LYS A 328 -25.02 -12.15 47.31
CA LYS A 328 -24.39 -11.19 48.23
C LYS A 328 -25.41 -10.29 48.92
N LYS A 329 -26.48 -9.89 48.22
CA LYS A 329 -27.62 -9.19 48.84
C LYS A 329 -28.42 -10.09 49.76
N GLU A 330 -28.71 -11.33 49.36
CA GLU A 330 -29.38 -12.31 50.22
C GLU A 330 -28.52 -12.65 51.43
N ASN A 331 -27.19 -12.81 51.31
CA ASN A 331 -26.32 -12.95 52.48
C ASN A 331 -26.28 -11.70 53.36
N ALA A 332 -26.32 -10.49 52.79
CA ALA A 332 -26.37 -9.26 53.59
C ALA A 332 -27.67 -9.14 54.40
N ASP A 333 -28.82 -9.40 53.76
CA ASP A 333 -30.12 -9.47 54.44
C ASP A 333 -30.19 -10.63 55.44
N LEU A 334 -29.54 -11.76 55.15
CA LEU A 334 -29.48 -12.93 56.04
C LEU A 334 -28.56 -12.71 57.25
N ASP A 335 -27.41 -12.08 57.12
CA ASP A 335 -26.53 -11.75 58.25
C ASP A 335 -27.21 -10.72 59.18
N GLU A 336 -27.96 -9.74 58.62
CA GLU A 336 -28.75 -8.79 59.42
C GLU A 336 -29.96 -9.46 60.09
N GLN A 337 -30.63 -10.42 59.44
CA GLN A 337 -31.68 -11.24 60.05
C GLN A 337 -31.14 -12.22 61.10
N LEU A 338 -29.99 -12.84 60.88
CA LEU A 338 -29.36 -13.80 61.80
C LEU A 338 -28.94 -13.11 63.12
N ALA A 339 -28.50 -11.86 63.06
CA ALA A 339 -28.27 -11.02 64.24
C ALA A 339 -29.57 -10.79 65.05
N SER A 340 -30.72 -10.69 64.38
CA SER A 340 -32.04 -10.53 65.05
C SER A 340 -32.60 -11.84 65.63
N LEU A 341 -32.11 -13.00 65.18
CA LEU A 341 -32.63 -14.33 65.51
C LEU A 341 -31.83 -15.10 66.57
N GLN A 342 -30.91 -14.45 67.29
CA GLN A 342 -30.24 -15.02 68.48
C GLN A 342 -31.23 -15.56 69.54
N THR A 343 -32.46 -15.03 69.57
CA THR A 343 -33.23 -14.90 70.82
C THR A 343 -34.54 -15.70 70.87
N LYS A 344 -34.77 -16.64 69.93
CA LYS A 344 -36.00 -17.49 69.88
C LYS A 344 -35.76 -19.01 69.81
N ASN A 345 -34.68 -19.44 70.47
CA ASN A 345 -34.74 -20.44 71.55
C ASN A 345 -35.73 -21.65 71.41
N SER A 346 -35.17 -22.85 71.22
CA SER A 346 -35.48 -24.04 72.04
C SER A 346 -36.96 -24.52 72.13
N LEU A 347 -37.73 -24.58 71.04
CA LEU A 347 -39.10 -25.13 71.11
C LEU A 347 -39.70 -25.75 69.82
N LEU A 348 -38.89 -26.13 68.83
CA LEU A 348 -39.39 -26.74 67.58
C LEU A 348 -38.56 -27.93 67.02
N ASP A 349 -37.84 -28.65 67.88
CA ASP A 349 -37.17 -29.93 67.51
C ASP A 349 -38.16 -30.97 66.94
N ASP A 350 -39.45 -30.89 67.31
CA ASP A 350 -40.51 -31.74 66.75
C ASP A 350 -40.83 -31.45 65.26
N GLN A 351 -40.57 -30.24 64.75
CA GLN A 351 -40.69 -29.93 63.32
C GLN A 351 -39.46 -30.35 62.50
N LEU A 352 -38.30 -30.51 63.14
CA LEU A 352 -37.09 -30.99 62.49
C LEU A 352 -37.30 -32.41 61.91
N ASN A 353 -37.97 -33.27 62.68
CA ASN A 353 -38.23 -34.66 62.33
C ASN A 353 -39.20 -34.84 61.13
N SER A 354 -40.23 -34.00 61.01
CA SER A 354 -41.15 -34.06 59.86
C SER A 354 -40.49 -33.53 58.58
N THR A 355 -39.65 -32.50 58.69
CA THR A 355 -38.92 -31.89 57.57
C THR A 355 -37.84 -32.84 57.03
N HIS A 356 -37.11 -33.56 57.90
CA HIS A 356 -36.16 -34.59 57.47
C HIS A 356 -36.83 -35.74 56.71
N ALA A 357 -38.05 -36.15 57.09
CA ALA A 357 -38.78 -37.19 56.37
C ALA A 357 -39.14 -36.78 54.94
N GLN A 358 -39.56 -35.53 54.71
CA GLN A 358 -39.86 -35.02 53.37
C GLN A 358 -38.61 -34.85 52.50
N ASN A 359 -37.51 -34.32 53.05
CA ASN A 359 -36.24 -34.19 52.33
C ASN A 359 -35.63 -35.53 51.92
N LYS A 360 -35.80 -36.59 52.73
CA LYS A 360 -35.36 -37.94 52.36
C LYS A 360 -36.09 -38.46 51.11
N ILE A 361 -37.41 -38.31 51.05
CA ILE A 361 -38.25 -38.74 49.90
C ILE A 361 -37.90 -37.96 48.62
N LEU A 362 -37.52 -36.69 48.74
CA LEU A 362 -37.04 -35.88 47.61
C LEU A 362 -35.67 -36.35 47.09
N ASN A 363 -34.70 -36.60 47.98
CA ASN A 363 -33.37 -37.07 47.58
C ASN A 363 -33.40 -38.48 46.97
N GLU A 364 -34.22 -39.39 47.50
CA GLU A 364 -34.41 -40.75 46.93
C GLU A 364 -35.02 -40.70 45.52
N ARG A 365 -35.89 -39.73 45.22
CA ARG A 365 -36.40 -39.50 43.86
C ARG A 365 -35.37 -38.89 42.91
N LEU A 366 -34.52 -37.99 43.40
CA LEU A 366 -33.52 -37.31 42.58
C LEU A 366 -32.44 -38.30 42.11
N LEU A 367 -31.92 -39.12 43.04
CA LEU A 367 -30.94 -40.18 42.75
C LEU A 367 -31.47 -41.24 41.76
N LEU A 368 -32.77 -41.56 41.84
CA LEU A 368 -33.40 -42.51 40.91
C LEU A 368 -33.44 -41.97 39.46
N LEU A 369 -33.70 -40.67 39.29
CA LEU A 369 -33.72 -40.00 37.98
C LEU A 369 -32.31 -39.87 37.39
N GLU A 370 -31.30 -39.58 38.21
CA GLU A 370 -29.89 -39.54 37.77
C GLU A 370 -29.40 -40.92 37.32
N THR A 371 -29.71 -41.98 38.08
CA THR A 371 -29.38 -43.36 37.71
C THR A 371 -30.01 -43.76 36.38
N GLN A 372 -31.30 -43.46 36.18
CA GLN A 372 -32.00 -43.74 34.91
C GLN A 372 -31.41 -42.98 33.73
N LYS A 373 -30.93 -41.74 33.94
CA LYS A 373 -30.26 -40.95 32.91
C LYS A 373 -28.93 -41.58 32.49
N GLU A 374 -28.09 -41.99 33.44
CA GLU A 374 -26.79 -42.61 33.13
C GLU A 374 -26.95 -43.97 32.44
N GLU A 375 -27.94 -44.80 32.82
CA GLU A 375 -28.24 -46.03 32.09
C GLU A 375 -28.67 -45.75 30.64
N PHE A 376 -29.49 -44.72 30.41
CA PHE A 376 -29.96 -44.36 29.07
C PHE A 376 -28.82 -43.84 28.18
N GLU A 377 -27.93 -43.00 28.71
CA GLU A 377 -26.74 -42.52 27.99
C GLU A 377 -25.76 -43.68 27.69
N GLN A 378 -25.57 -44.62 28.62
CA GLN A 378 -24.75 -45.82 28.37
C GLN A 378 -25.37 -46.77 27.34
N GLN A 379 -26.70 -46.94 27.32
CA GLN A 379 -27.38 -47.76 26.30
C GLN A 379 -27.25 -47.12 24.91
N LEU A 380 -27.43 -45.80 24.80
CA LEU A 380 -27.25 -45.05 23.55
C LEU A 380 -25.80 -45.17 23.02
N TYR A 381 -24.81 -45.04 23.91
CA TYR A 381 -23.39 -45.18 23.57
C TYR A 381 -23.01 -46.59 23.08
N ARG A 382 -23.61 -47.64 23.66
CA ARG A 382 -23.39 -49.04 23.24
C ARG A 382 -24.04 -49.34 21.89
N LEU A 383 -25.26 -48.82 21.63
CA LEU A 383 -25.97 -49.04 20.37
C LEU A 383 -25.32 -48.35 19.16
N GLN A 384 -24.73 -47.16 19.33
CA GLN A 384 -24.12 -46.41 18.22
C GLN A 384 -22.81 -47.02 17.68
N ASN A 385 -22.13 -47.89 18.44
CA ASN A 385 -20.78 -48.36 18.10
C ASN A 385 -20.70 -49.77 17.47
N MET A 386 -21.80 -50.53 17.43
CA MET A 386 -21.74 -51.98 17.14
C MET A 386 -21.71 -52.41 15.66
N HIS A 387 -21.52 -51.49 14.70
CA HIS A 387 -21.35 -51.86 13.28
C HIS A 387 -20.20 -51.16 12.51
N LEU A 388 -19.57 -50.14 13.08
CA LEU A 388 -18.55 -49.33 12.38
C LEU A 388 -17.13 -49.91 12.52
N ILE A 389 -16.84 -50.57 13.64
CA ILE A 389 -15.48 -50.98 14.04
C ILE A 389 -14.93 -52.11 13.16
N GLY A 390 -15.77 -53.03 12.69
CA GLY A 390 -15.34 -54.16 11.85
C GLY A 390 -14.87 -53.76 10.45
N TRP A 391 -15.41 -52.68 9.89
CA TRP A 391 -15.06 -52.21 8.54
C TRP A 391 -13.73 -51.44 8.53
N LEU A 392 -13.54 -50.55 9.50
CA LEU A 392 -12.40 -49.63 9.58
C LEU A 392 -11.04 -50.32 9.73
N GLN A 393 -10.96 -51.51 10.33
CA GLN A 393 -9.69 -52.21 10.60
C GLN A 393 -8.96 -52.73 9.35
N THR A 394 -9.62 -52.78 8.20
CA THR A 394 -9.00 -53.16 6.91
C THR A 394 -8.36 -51.94 6.26
N ASP A 395 -9.12 -50.86 6.11
CA ASP A 395 -8.62 -49.61 5.51
C ASP A 395 -7.58 -48.90 6.37
N PHE A 396 -7.67 -48.95 7.71
CA PHE A 396 -6.63 -48.35 8.56
C PHE A 396 -5.25 -48.95 8.34
N ARG A 397 -5.13 -50.21 7.93
CA ARG A 397 -3.83 -50.82 7.58
C ARG A 397 -3.29 -50.30 6.26
N TYR A 398 -4.15 -50.09 5.25
CA TYR A 398 -3.78 -49.47 3.98
C TYR A 398 -3.40 -47.99 4.17
N ILE A 399 -4.23 -47.23 4.88
CA ILE A 399 -4.01 -45.81 5.20
C ILE A 399 -2.73 -45.65 6.04
N LYS A 400 -2.51 -46.44 7.10
CA LYS A 400 -1.29 -46.34 7.93
C LYS A 400 -0.02 -46.73 7.16
N LYS A 401 -0.08 -47.68 6.22
CA LYS A 401 1.04 -48.00 5.29
C LYS A 401 1.32 -46.82 4.35
N ARG A 402 0.29 -46.23 3.75
CA ARG A 402 0.40 -45.09 2.82
C ARG A 402 0.84 -43.81 3.54
N PHE A 403 0.36 -43.57 4.76
CA PHE A 403 0.75 -42.46 5.63
C PHE A 403 2.21 -42.60 6.09
N LYS A 404 2.67 -43.80 6.49
CA LYS A 404 4.10 -44.01 6.82
C LYS A 404 5.01 -43.76 5.61
N GLN A 405 4.59 -44.17 4.40
CA GLN A 405 5.30 -43.82 3.15
C GLN A 405 5.23 -42.31 2.83
N MET A 406 4.11 -41.63 3.12
CA MET A 406 3.97 -40.19 2.95
C MET A 406 4.84 -39.41 3.95
N VAL A 407 4.91 -39.82 5.21
CA VAL A 407 5.77 -39.21 6.23
C VAL A 407 7.25 -39.44 5.89
N GLN A 408 7.63 -40.64 5.46
CA GLN A 408 9.01 -40.90 5.00
C GLN A 408 9.37 -40.07 3.76
N LYS A 409 8.50 -40.01 2.73
CA LYS A 409 8.71 -39.14 1.56
C LYS A 409 8.59 -37.63 1.86
N GLY A 410 7.84 -37.27 2.90
CA GLY A 410 7.64 -35.89 3.36
C GLY A 410 8.87 -35.38 4.12
N ALA A 411 9.36 -36.14 5.10
CA ALA A 411 10.61 -35.85 5.80
C ALA A 411 11.79 -35.74 4.83
N TRP A 412 11.89 -36.65 3.85
CA TRP A 412 12.93 -36.60 2.81
C TRP A 412 12.84 -35.36 1.91
N ARG A 413 11.63 -34.84 1.67
CA ARG A 413 11.39 -33.57 0.93
C ARG A 413 11.58 -32.31 1.78
N ILE A 414 11.44 -32.40 3.10
CA ILE A 414 11.72 -31.29 4.02
C ILE A 414 13.24 -31.17 4.22
N ALA A 415 13.94 -32.29 4.38
CA ALA A 415 15.39 -32.34 4.60
C ALA A 415 16.26 -31.97 3.38
N GLN A 416 15.69 -31.90 2.18
CA GLN A 416 16.38 -31.43 0.96
C GLN A 416 15.71 -30.21 0.31
N GLY A 417 14.55 -29.80 0.82
CA GLY A 417 13.60 -28.98 0.06
C GLY A 417 13.06 -29.69 -1.20
N PRO A 418 12.10 -29.08 -1.91
CA PRO A 418 11.95 -29.36 -3.33
C PRO A 418 13.17 -28.78 -4.06
N ALA A 419 13.92 -29.61 -4.77
CA ALA A 419 14.96 -29.12 -5.67
C ALA A 419 14.36 -28.05 -6.60
N VAL A 420 14.98 -26.86 -6.63
CA VAL A 420 14.51 -25.75 -7.47
C VAL A 420 14.54 -26.24 -8.92
N PRO A 421 13.41 -26.25 -9.65
CA PRO A 421 13.40 -26.66 -11.05
C PRO A 421 14.36 -25.77 -11.84
N PRO A 422 15.11 -26.33 -12.82
CA PRO A 422 16.10 -25.57 -13.56
C PRO A 422 15.47 -24.30 -14.15
N LEU A 423 16.15 -23.17 -13.98
CA LEU A 423 15.66 -21.87 -14.44
C LEU A 423 15.37 -21.94 -15.95
N PRO A 424 14.14 -21.61 -16.39
CA PRO A 424 13.73 -21.80 -17.78
C PRO A 424 14.48 -20.81 -18.68
N LYS A 425 14.86 -21.24 -19.88
CA LYS A 425 15.53 -20.32 -20.82
C LYS A 425 14.60 -19.16 -21.19
N ILE A 426 15.05 -17.92 -20.99
CA ILE A 426 14.30 -16.71 -21.35
C ILE A 426 14.93 -16.10 -22.61
N THR A 427 14.13 -15.95 -23.67
CA THR A 427 14.51 -15.13 -24.82
C THR A 427 13.97 -13.71 -24.66
N VAL A 428 14.86 -12.72 -24.72
CA VAL A 428 14.51 -11.30 -24.90
C VAL A 428 14.83 -10.92 -26.34
N VAL A 429 13.89 -10.28 -27.02
CA VAL A 429 14.12 -9.64 -28.33
C VAL A 429 14.17 -8.13 -28.15
N THR A 430 15.07 -7.42 -28.84
CA THR A 430 15.03 -5.95 -28.93
C THR A 430 14.94 -5.53 -30.39
N PRO A 431 13.78 -5.01 -30.84
CA PRO A 431 13.68 -4.35 -32.14
C PRO A 431 14.32 -2.95 -32.05
N VAL A 432 15.00 -2.52 -33.11
CA VAL A 432 15.58 -1.18 -33.19
C VAL A 432 15.54 -0.64 -34.63
N LEU A 433 15.31 0.66 -34.76
CA LEU A 433 15.51 1.43 -35.99
C LEU A 433 15.85 2.86 -35.60
N ASN A 434 17.06 3.33 -35.93
CA ASN A 434 17.58 4.65 -35.58
C ASN A 434 17.45 4.98 -34.07
N GLY A 435 18.05 4.15 -33.23
CA GLY A 435 17.96 4.19 -31.77
C GLY A 435 19.26 4.58 -31.04
N ALA A 436 20.22 5.21 -31.72
CA ALA A 436 21.57 5.44 -31.21
C ALA A 436 21.63 6.13 -29.83
N GLU A 437 20.71 7.08 -29.55
CA GLU A 437 20.68 7.86 -28.31
C GLU A 437 20.41 7.01 -27.04
N PHE A 438 19.75 5.85 -27.17
CA PHE A 438 19.28 5.08 -26.00
C PHE A 438 19.75 3.62 -25.95
N ILE A 439 20.10 3.02 -27.10
CA ILE A 439 20.34 1.58 -27.22
C ILE A 439 21.42 1.05 -26.28
N GLU A 440 22.49 1.82 -25.98
CA GLU A 440 23.52 1.38 -25.02
C GLU A 440 22.95 1.10 -23.63
N ALA A 441 22.11 2.00 -23.10
CA ALA A 441 21.53 1.84 -21.76
C ALA A 441 20.60 0.61 -21.70
N THR A 442 19.78 0.43 -22.75
CA THR A 442 18.91 -0.73 -22.94
C THR A 442 19.71 -2.03 -22.94
N LEU A 443 20.75 -2.14 -23.77
CA LEU A 443 21.61 -3.32 -23.84
C LEU A 443 22.29 -3.63 -22.51
N ARG A 444 22.89 -2.61 -21.86
CA ARG A 444 23.53 -2.77 -20.55
C ARG A 444 22.54 -3.25 -19.50
N SER A 445 21.31 -2.71 -19.46
CA SER A 445 20.27 -3.10 -18.49
C SER A 445 19.85 -4.58 -18.58
N VAL A 446 19.90 -5.17 -19.79
CA VAL A 446 19.63 -6.60 -20.02
C VAL A 446 20.86 -7.46 -19.68
N LEU A 447 22.06 -7.01 -20.05
CA LEU A 447 23.28 -7.81 -19.89
C LEU A 447 23.76 -7.89 -18.42
N VAL A 448 23.53 -6.86 -17.58
CA VAL A 448 23.89 -6.91 -16.15
C VAL A 448 23.00 -7.83 -15.30
N GLN A 449 21.87 -8.31 -15.84
CA GLN A 449 20.90 -9.16 -15.12
C GLN A 449 21.51 -10.49 -14.60
N SER A 450 22.65 -10.92 -15.15
CA SER A 450 23.39 -12.11 -14.74
C SER A 450 22.54 -13.40 -14.73
N TYR A 451 21.51 -13.46 -15.59
CA TYR A 451 20.59 -14.59 -15.66
C TYR A 451 21.19 -15.76 -16.46
N PRO A 452 21.34 -16.96 -15.88
CA PRO A 452 22.19 -18.02 -16.43
C PRO A 452 21.65 -18.69 -17.69
N ALA A 453 20.39 -18.42 -18.06
CA ALA A 453 19.73 -18.98 -19.24
C ALA A 453 19.07 -17.89 -20.10
N LEU A 454 19.76 -16.75 -20.28
CA LEU A 454 19.34 -15.68 -21.18
C LEU A 454 19.72 -16.00 -22.63
N GLU A 455 18.82 -15.69 -23.55
CA GLU A 455 19.08 -15.53 -24.99
C GLU A 455 18.63 -14.13 -25.38
N PHE A 456 19.51 -13.35 -25.98
CA PHE A 456 19.25 -11.94 -26.29
C PHE A 456 19.45 -11.70 -27.79
N ILE A 457 18.36 -11.35 -28.48
CA ILE A 457 18.32 -11.21 -29.94
C ILE A 457 18.01 -9.75 -30.28
N ILE A 458 18.90 -9.08 -30.99
CA ILE A 458 18.64 -7.74 -31.53
C ILE A 458 18.15 -7.89 -32.97
N VAL A 459 17.11 -7.15 -33.34
CA VAL A 459 16.63 -7.07 -34.72
C VAL A 459 16.56 -5.61 -35.14
N ASP A 460 17.54 -5.21 -35.92
CA ASP A 460 17.65 -3.90 -36.56
C ASP A 460 16.87 -3.88 -37.89
N GLY A 461 16.03 -2.87 -38.06
CA GLY A 461 15.22 -2.65 -39.26
C GLY A 461 15.97 -2.00 -40.44
N GLY A 462 17.30 -1.95 -40.40
CA GLY A 462 18.14 -1.22 -41.36
C GLY A 462 18.43 0.22 -40.93
N SER A 463 18.96 0.43 -39.72
CA SER A 463 19.32 1.76 -39.21
C SER A 463 20.36 2.47 -40.07
N THR A 464 20.24 3.80 -40.15
CA THR A 464 21.13 4.70 -40.89
C THR A 464 21.95 5.63 -39.98
N ASP A 465 21.78 5.52 -38.66
CA ASP A 465 22.55 6.21 -37.63
C ASP A 465 23.61 5.29 -36.99
N ASP A 466 24.25 5.75 -35.91
CA ASP A 466 25.29 4.99 -35.19
C ASP A 466 24.77 3.75 -34.41
N THR A 467 23.49 3.38 -34.50
CA THR A 467 22.89 2.24 -33.78
C THR A 467 23.74 0.97 -33.88
N LEU A 468 24.14 0.57 -35.09
CA LEU A 468 24.92 -0.65 -35.31
C LEU A 468 26.35 -0.55 -34.76
N SER A 469 26.93 0.67 -34.74
CA SER A 469 28.23 0.96 -34.14
C SER A 469 28.19 0.79 -32.62
N ILE A 470 27.14 1.33 -31.98
CA ILE A 470 26.93 1.26 -30.53
C ILE A 470 26.63 -0.18 -30.09
N ILE A 471 25.78 -0.92 -30.84
CA ILE A 471 25.54 -2.35 -30.59
C ILE A 471 26.87 -3.14 -30.64
N SER A 472 27.70 -2.89 -31.67
CA SER A 472 29.01 -3.53 -31.81
C SER A 472 29.96 -3.17 -30.65
N SER A 473 29.98 -1.91 -30.21
CA SER A 473 30.75 -1.47 -29.04
C SER A 473 30.36 -2.24 -27.78
N VAL A 474 29.06 -2.28 -27.46
CA VAL A 474 28.53 -2.98 -26.27
C VAL A 474 28.72 -4.50 -26.36
N GLN A 475 28.64 -5.10 -27.55
CA GLN A 475 28.91 -6.54 -27.75
C GLN A 475 30.38 -6.93 -27.49
N ASN A 476 31.30 -5.97 -27.62
CA ASN A 476 32.73 -6.16 -27.42
C ASN A 476 33.26 -5.63 -26.06
N ASP A 477 32.40 -5.02 -25.24
CA ASP A 477 32.75 -4.54 -23.90
C ASP A 477 33.10 -5.73 -22.96
N PRO A 478 34.35 -5.84 -22.47
CA PRO A 478 34.79 -6.97 -21.64
C PRO A 478 34.23 -6.93 -20.21
N THR A 479 33.53 -5.87 -19.81
CA THR A 479 32.96 -5.73 -18.46
C THR A 479 31.57 -6.37 -18.30
N LEU A 480 30.91 -6.75 -19.41
CA LEU A 480 29.54 -7.26 -19.40
C LEU A 480 29.49 -8.80 -19.37
N PRO A 481 28.74 -9.44 -18.46
CA PRO A 481 28.88 -10.86 -18.13
C PRO A 481 28.19 -11.85 -19.09
N SER A 482 27.72 -11.40 -20.25
CA SER A 482 27.12 -12.24 -21.31
C SER A 482 27.11 -11.52 -22.66
N LYS A 483 26.93 -12.28 -23.75
CA LYS A 483 26.92 -11.73 -25.11
C LYS A 483 25.53 -11.76 -25.74
N ILE A 484 25.23 -10.72 -26.52
CA ILE A 484 24.11 -10.70 -27.48
C ILE A 484 24.23 -11.96 -28.35
N THR A 485 23.18 -12.78 -28.34
CA THR A 485 23.18 -14.13 -28.91
C THR A 485 23.05 -14.10 -30.44
N GLN A 486 22.28 -13.14 -30.96
CA GLN A 486 22.11 -12.93 -32.39
C GLN A 486 21.80 -11.45 -32.67
N ILE A 487 22.34 -10.94 -33.77
CA ILE A 487 21.96 -9.65 -34.36
C ILE A 487 21.43 -9.97 -35.76
N ILE A 488 20.26 -9.44 -36.09
CA ILE A 488 19.66 -9.48 -37.42
C ILE A 488 19.55 -8.03 -37.88
N SER A 489 20.14 -7.67 -39.02
CA SER A 489 20.01 -6.33 -39.61
C SER A 489 19.58 -6.49 -41.07
N GLU A 490 18.34 -6.11 -41.34
CA GLU A 490 17.74 -6.10 -42.68
C GLU A 490 16.49 -5.22 -42.67
N PRO A 491 16.11 -4.60 -43.81
CA PRO A 491 14.88 -3.82 -43.90
C PRO A 491 13.67 -4.59 -43.35
N ASP A 492 12.99 -4.01 -42.37
CA ASP A 492 11.74 -4.54 -41.85
C ASP A 492 10.53 -3.86 -42.50
N GLN A 493 9.33 -4.27 -42.08
CA GLN A 493 8.09 -3.57 -42.41
C GLN A 493 7.52 -2.88 -41.16
N GLY A 494 8.38 -2.33 -40.31
CA GLY A 494 8.10 -1.81 -38.97
C GLY A 494 8.30 -2.86 -37.86
N MET A 495 8.52 -2.34 -36.64
CA MET A 495 8.90 -3.02 -35.40
C MET A 495 8.34 -4.43 -35.16
N TYR A 496 7.08 -4.70 -35.53
CA TYR A 496 6.43 -5.99 -35.33
C TYR A 496 6.88 -7.08 -36.30
N ASP A 497 7.38 -6.71 -37.47
CA ASP A 497 8.10 -7.61 -38.36
C ASP A 497 9.45 -7.98 -37.74
N ALA A 498 10.21 -7.02 -37.20
CA ALA A 498 11.45 -7.26 -36.46
C ALA A 498 11.24 -8.17 -35.22
N ILE A 499 10.24 -7.91 -34.38
CA ILE A 499 9.88 -8.77 -33.23
C ILE A 499 9.53 -10.19 -33.71
N ALA A 500 8.76 -10.32 -34.79
CA ALA A 500 8.37 -11.63 -35.32
C ALA A 500 9.51 -12.37 -36.04
N LYS A 501 10.52 -11.68 -36.58
CA LYS A 501 11.81 -12.26 -37.01
C LYS A 501 12.56 -12.80 -35.80
N GLY A 502 12.73 -12.01 -34.74
CA GLY A 502 13.41 -12.44 -33.50
C GLY A 502 12.73 -13.65 -32.84
N PHE A 503 11.41 -13.63 -32.67
CA PHE A 503 10.65 -14.77 -32.13
C PHE A 503 10.60 -16.00 -33.03
N SER A 504 10.97 -15.89 -34.32
CA SER A 504 11.15 -17.08 -35.18
C SER A 504 12.45 -17.84 -34.89
N GLN A 505 13.47 -17.15 -34.38
CA GLN A 505 14.78 -17.73 -34.00
C GLN A 505 14.82 -18.11 -32.51
N ALA A 506 13.89 -17.59 -31.70
CA ALA A 506 13.84 -17.79 -30.25
C ALA A 506 13.70 -19.27 -29.84
N THR A 507 14.69 -19.76 -29.09
CA THR A 507 14.71 -21.13 -28.56
C THR A 507 14.21 -21.22 -27.11
N GLY A 508 14.14 -20.09 -26.40
CA GLY A 508 13.70 -19.99 -25.01
C GLY A 508 12.33 -20.61 -24.71
N GLU A 509 12.14 -21.06 -23.47
CA GLU A 509 10.85 -21.54 -22.96
C GLU A 509 9.92 -20.37 -22.65
N ILE A 510 10.50 -19.26 -22.15
CA ILE A 510 9.85 -17.97 -21.90
C ILE A 510 10.32 -16.97 -22.95
N LEU A 511 9.40 -16.13 -23.42
CA LEU A 511 9.62 -15.03 -24.35
C LEU A 511 9.24 -13.70 -23.68
N ALA A 512 10.00 -12.67 -24.00
CA ALA A 512 9.68 -11.26 -23.81
C ALA A 512 10.37 -10.44 -24.93
N TYR A 513 10.07 -9.16 -25.00
CA TYR A 513 10.86 -8.21 -25.78
C TYR A 513 11.06 -6.90 -24.99
N LEU A 514 11.95 -6.05 -25.44
CA LEU A 514 12.27 -4.76 -24.81
C LEU A 514 12.63 -3.77 -25.91
N ASN A 515 11.98 -2.61 -25.96
CA ASN A 515 12.25 -1.59 -26.98
C ASN A 515 13.65 -0.99 -26.79
N ALA A 516 14.21 -0.42 -27.86
CA ALA A 516 15.59 0.11 -27.90
C ALA A 516 15.89 1.27 -26.92
N ASP A 517 14.86 1.77 -26.22
CA ASP A 517 14.88 2.91 -25.30
C ASP A 517 14.47 2.56 -23.85
N ASP A 518 13.84 1.41 -23.62
CA ASP A 518 13.39 0.94 -22.31
C ASP A 518 14.49 0.17 -21.55
N LEU A 519 14.38 0.06 -20.22
CA LEU A 519 15.37 -0.63 -19.38
C LEU A 519 14.75 -1.83 -18.61
N LEU A 520 15.55 -2.87 -18.31
CA LEU A 520 15.20 -3.85 -17.27
C LEU A 520 15.67 -3.39 -15.89
N GLU A 521 14.85 -3.65 -14.88
CA GLU A 521 15.20 -3.44 -13.47
C GLU A 521 16.17 -4.52 -12.98
N GLY A 522 17.05 -4.17 -12.04
CA GLY A 522 18.03 -5.11 -11.51
C GLY A 522 17.36 -6.35 -10.88
N GLY A 523 17.63 -7.54 -11.42
CA GLY A 523 17.11 -8.82 -10.91
C GLY A 523 15.77 -9.25 -11.51
N ALA A 524 15.24 -8.49 -12.47
CA ALA A 524 14.03 -8.78 -13.22
C ALA A 524 13.95 -10.23 -13.73
N LEU A 525 14.99 -10.66 -14.47
CA LEU A 525 15.00 -11.98 -15.11
C LEU A 525 15.07 -13.13 -14.09
N VAL A 526 15.76 -12.93 -12.96
CA VAL A 526 15.80 -13.90 -11.87
C VAL A 526 14.39 -14.08 -11.29
N ALA A 527 13.71 -12.99 -10.95
CA ALA A 527 12.34 -13.02 -10.40
C ALA A 527 11.31 -13.64 -11.37
N VAL A 528 11.45 -13.38 -12.68
CA VAL A 528 10.65 -13.99 -13.75
C VAL A 528 10.91 -15.51 -13.83
N GLY A 529 12.17 -15.91 -13.96
CA GLY A 529 12.58 -17.30 -14.11
C GLY A 529 12.21 -18.15 -12.91
N GLU A 530 12.46 -17.65 -11.70
CA GLU A 530 12.07 -18.28 -10.44
C GLU A 530 10.55 -18.47 -10.28
N TYR A 531 9.75 -17.59 -10.88
CA TYR A 531 8.31 -17.75 -10.87
C TYR A 531 7.85 -18.82 -11.88
N PHE A 532 8.34 -18.78 -13.12
CA PHE A 532 7.97 -19.79 -14.13
C PHE A 532 8.51 -21.19 -13.80
N ALA A 533 9.67 -21.31 -13.14
CA ALA A 533 10.22 -22.58 -12.66
C ALA A 533 9.29 -23.26 -11.64
N ARG A 534 8.71 -22.48 -10.70
CA ARG A 534 7.79 -23.00 -9.68
C ARG A 534 6.34 -23.13 -10.16
N HIS A 535 6.00 -22.54 -11.30
CA HIS A 535 4.65 -22.48 -11.87
C HIS A 535 4.61 -22.90 -13.35
N SER A 536 4.81 -24.20 -13.59
CA SER A 536 4.74 -24.82 -14.92
C SER A 536 3.40 -24.58 -15.64
N GLU A 537 2.31 -24.45 -14.88
CA GLU A 537 0.93 -24.24 -15.36
C GLU A 537 0.63 -22.81 -15.82
N VAL A 538 1.50 -21.85 -15.51
CA VAL A 538 1.28 -20.43 -15.82
C VAL A 538 1.90 -20.10 -17.18
N ALA A 539 1.07 -19.63 -18.11
CA ALA A 539 1.46 -19.33 -19.49
C ALA A 539 1.86 -17.87 -19.73
N VAL A 540 1.34 -16.91 -18.95
CA VAL A 540 1.63 -15.47 -19.09
C VAL A 540 1.67 -14.78 -17.73
N ILE A 541 2.71 -13.99 -17.49
CA ILE A 541 2.84 -13.09 -16.34
C ILE A 541 3.11 -11.66 -16.76
N TYR A 542 2.82 -10.72 -15.86
CA TYR A 542 3.15 -9.31 -16.03
C TYR A 542 3.34 -8.63 -14.67
N HIS A 543 4.01 -7.48 -14.64
CA HIS A 543 4.51 -6.85 -13.42
C HIS A 543 3.89 -5.47 -13.13
N GLU A 544 4.39 -4.80 -12.10
CA GLU A 544 4.44 -3.33 -12.09
C GLU A 544 5.66 -2.88 -12.92
N ASP A 545 5.63 -1.65 -13.41
CA ASP A 545 6.66 -1.02 -14.24
C ASP A 545 7.17 0.24 -13.52
N THR A 546 8.35 0.73 -13.87
CA THR A 546 8.95 1.99 -13.41
C THR A 546 8.91 3.02 -14.56
N VAL A 547 9.01 4.32 -14.29
CA VAL A 547 9.26 5.32 -15.35
C VAL A 547 10.60 6.01 -15.12
N LEU A 548 11.32 6.25 -16.21
CA LEU A 548 12.46 7.14 -16.27
C LEU A 548 12.06 8.44 -16.97
N VAL A 549 12.09 9.57 -16.25
CA VAL A 549 11.80 10.90 -16.79
C VAL A 549 12.89 11.88 -16.35
N ASN A 550 13.56 12.49 -17.32
CA ASN A 550 14.64 13.48 -17.09
C ASN A 550 15.75 12.98 -16.15
N GLY A 551 16.02 11.67 -16.09
CA GLY A 551 16.98 11.05 -15.16
C GLY A 551 16.41 10.62 -13.81
N TRP A 552 15.24 11.14 -13.39
CA TRP A 552 14.56 10.65 -12.20
C TRP A 552 13.84 9.31 -12.47
N LYS A 553 13.83 8.43 -11.46
CA LYS A 553 13.29 7.07 -11.53
C LYS A 553 12.14 6.85 -10.55
N TYR A 554 11.08 6.17 -10.98
CA TYR A 554 9.74 6.40 -10.44
C TYR A 554 8.76 5.21 -10.52
N PRO A 555 8.09 4.76 -9.44
CA PRO A 555 7.19 3.60 -9.48
C PRO A 555 5.87 3.88 -10.24
N ASN A 556 5.65 3.22 -11.38
CA ASN A 556 4.53 3.50 -12.30
C ASN A 556 3.15 3.02 -11.77
N VAL A 557 2.09 3.38 -12.48
CA VAL A 557 0.70 3.14 -12.05
C VAL A 557 0.40 1.63 -11.99
N ARG A 558 -0.08 1.22 -10.81
CA ARG A 558 -0.30 -0.17 -10.43
C ARG A 558 -1.25 -0.96 -11.35
N GLN A 559 -0.67 -1.85 -12.15
CA GLN A 559 -1.34 -2.84 -13.01
C GLN A 559 -2.24 -3.84 -12.23
N PRO A 560 -3.27 -4.49 -12.82
CA PRO A 560 -4.27 -5.27 -12.06
C PRO A 560 -3.73 -6.56 -11.51
N LYS A 561 -4.37 -7.15 -10.49
CA LYS A 561 -4.03 -8.51 -10.02
C LYS A 561 -4.35 -9.66 -11.00
N GLY A 562 -4.96 -9.40 -12.15
CA GLY A 562 -5.14 -10.38 -13.23
C GLY A 562 -5.95 -9.84 -14.41
N VAL A 563 -5.33 -9.68 -15.57
CA VAL A 563 -5.96 -9.31 -16.86
C VAL A 563 -6.77 -10.48 -17.44
N THR A 564 -7.76 -10.17 -18.27
CA THR A 564 -8.46 -11.14 -19.13
C THR A 564 -8.72 -10.57 -20.53
N THR A 565 -9.12 -11.44 -21.46
CA THR A 565 -9.75 -11.08 -22.74
C THR A 565 -10.80 -9.98 -22.58
N GLY A 566 -11.60 -10.01 -21.51
CA GLY A 566 -12.61 -8.98 -21.25
C GLY A 566 -12.04 -7.61 -20.86
N ASP A 567 -10.85 -7.55 -20.27
CA ASP A 567 -10.14 -6.30 -20.01
C ASP A 567 -9.43 -5.78 -21.27
N LEU A 568 -8.78 -6.67 -22.03
CA LEU A 568 -8.08 -6.31 -23.27
C LEU A 568 -9.08 -5.95 -24.39
N LEU A 569 -10.22 -6.62 -24.52
CA LEU A 569 -11.32 -6.17 -25.40
C LEU A 569 -11.88 -4.78 -25.02
N ASN A 570 -11.63 -4.31 -23.80
CA ASN A 570 -11.84 -2.92 -23.37
C ASN A 570 -10.52 -2.11 -23.42
N LYS A 571 -9.63 -2.42 -24.37
CA LYS A 571 -8.33 -1.78 -24.68
C LYS A 571 -7.42 -1.46 -23.49
N HIS A 572 -7.49 -2.26 -22.42
CA HIS A 572 -6.47 -2.22 -21.39
C HIS A 572 -5.10 -2.54 -22.02
N ILE A 573 -4.09 -1.71 -21.75
CA ILE A 573 -2.72 -1.96 -22.17
C ILE A 573 -1.90 -2.43 -20.97
N LEU A 574 -1.06 -3.41 -21.24
CA LEU A 574 -0.01 -3.90 -20.37
C LEU A 574 1.29 -3.22 -20.80
N PHE A 575 2.14 -2.87 -19.84
CA PHE A 575 3.52 -2.48 -20.11
C PHE A 575 4.22 -3.63 -20.81
N GLN A 576 4.54 -3.45 -22.08
CA GLN A 576 5.05 -4.49 -22.98
C GLN A 576 6.29 -5.17 -22.38
N ASP A 577 7.22 -4.33 -21.97
CA ASP A 577 8.48 -4.54 -21.26
C ASP A 577 8.32 -5.33 -19.94
N GLY A 578 7.16 -5.19 -19.29
CA GLY A 578 6.80 -5.91 -18.07
C GLY A 578 6.15 -7.27 -18.27
N VAL A 579 5.84 -7.71 -19.51
CA VAL A 579 5.12 -8.96 -19.83
C VAL A 579 6.06 -10.08 -20.30
N PHE A 580 5.93 -11.25 -19.67
CA PHE A 580 6.68 -12.46 -20.01
C PHE A 580 5.72 -13.64 -20.23
N PHE A 581 5.93 -14.44 -21.26
CA PHE A 581 4.98 -15.48 -21.69
C PHE A 581 5.69 -16.73 -22.25
N ARG A 582 5.06 -17.90 -22.16
CA ARG A 582 5.64 -19.15 -22.67
C ARG A 582 5.65 -19.19 -24.19
N ARG A 583 6.73 -19.67 -24.81
CA ARG A 583 6.83 -19.87 -26.28
C ARG A 583 5.73 -20.78 -26.82
N SER A 584 5.32 -21.80 -26.05
CA SER A 584 4.19 -22.66 -26.40
C SER A 584 2.85 -21.90 -26.44
N ALA A 585 2.65 -20.88 -25.61
CA ALA A 585 1.46 -20.05 -25.64
C ALA A 585 1.44 -19.12 -26.85
N TYR A 586 2.59 -18.56 -27.23
CA TYR A 586 2.78 -17.79 -28.47
C TYR A 586 2.50 -18.62 -29.72
N GLN A 587 2.99 -19.87 -29.76
CA GLN A 587 2.73 -20.82 -30.85
C GLN A 587 1.24 -21.21 -30.93
N ALA A 588 0.58 -21.45 -29.79
CA ALA A 588 -0.84 -21.85 -29.73
C ALA A 588 -1.83 -20.79 -30.23
N ILE A 589 -1.38 -19.55 -30.47
CA ILE A 589 -2.18 -18.46 -31.06
C ILE A 589 -1.75 -18.05 -32.47
N GLY A 590 -0.76 -18.74 -33.07
CA GLY A 590 -0.23 -18.43 -34.40
C GLY A 590 0.82 -17.31 -34.46
N GLY A 591 1.46 -16.96 -33.35
CA GLY A 591 2.51 -15.94 -33.31
C GLY A 591 1.99 -14.50 -33.32
N LEU A 592 2.75 -13.56 -33.92
CA LEU A 592 2.45 -12.11 -33.92
C LEU A 592 2.06 -11.58 -35.31
N ARG A 593 1.11 -10.63 -35.35
CA ARG A 593 0.63 -9.97 -36.57
C ARG A 593 1.59 -8.90 -37.08
N ARG A 594 2.22 -9.16 -38.23
CA ARG A 594 3.15 -8.25 -38.92
C ARG A 594 2.45 -7.16 -39.76
N ASP A 595 1.14 -7.27 -39.96
CA ASP A 595 0.31 -6.30 -40.67
C ASP A 595 -0.14 -5.10 -39.81
N LEU A 596 0.38 -5.04 -38.58
CA LEU A 596 0.27 -3.96 -37.60
C LEU A 596 1.67 -3.33 -37.40
N LYS A 597 1.72 -2.02 -37.14
CA LYS A 597 2.95 -1.21 -37.04
C LYS A 597 3.13 -0.58 -35.67
N LEU A 598 2.04 -0.40 -34.94
CA LEU A 598 1.97 0.25 -33.64
C LEU A 598 1.37 -0.67 -32.58
N ALA A 599 0.29 -1.42 -32.90
CA ALA A 599 -0.51 -2.17 -31.91
C ALA A 599 -0.37 -3.71 -31.94
N GLY A 600 0.73 -4.24 -32.48
CA GLY A 600 0.98 -5.69 -32.49
C GLY A 600 1.17 -6.31 -31.09
N ASP A 601 1.58 -5.52 -30.10
CA ASP A 601 1.66 -5.93 -28.69
C ASP A 601 0.26 -6.28 -28.15
N TYR A 602 -0.69 -5.37 -28.37
CA TYR A 602 -2.05 -5.48 -27.92
C TYR A 602 -2.78 -6.67 -28.55
N ASP A 603 -2.59 -6.89 -29.86
CA ASP A 603 -3.14 -8.04 -30.56
C ASP A 603 -2.59 -9.37 -30.02
N LEU A 604 -1.28 -9.42 -29.74
CA LEU A 604 -0.65 -10.57 -29.09
C LEU A 604 -1.25 -10.82 -27.70
N TRP A 605 -1.37 -9.78 -26.86
CA TRP A 605 -1.97 -9.91 -25.53
C TRP A 605 -3.44 -10.36 -25.62
N LEU A 606 -4.21 -9.79 -26.55
CA LEU A 606 -5.62 -10.11 -26.77
C LEU A 606 -5.78 -11.60 -27.10
N ARG A 607 -5.05 -12.10 -28.11
CA ARG A 607 -5.11 -13.50 -28.54
C ARG A 607 -4.58 -14.46 -27.47
N LEU A 608 -3.47 -14.15 -26.79
CA LEU A 608 -2.99 -14.93 -25.65
C LEU A 608 -4.05 -15.04 -24.55
N SER A 609 -4.69 -13.92 -24.18
CA SER A 609 -5.66 -13.86 -23.09
C SER A 609 -6.98 -14.56 -23.37
N ALA A 610 -7.22 -14.97 -24.62
CA ALA A 610 -8.40 -15.73 -25.03
C ALA A 610 -8.29 -17.22 -24.70
N GLN A 611 -7.05 -17.73 -24.61
CA GLN A 611 -6.72 -19.11 -24.26
C GLN A 611 -6.12 -19.22 -22.84
N PHE A 612 -5.32 -18.24 -22.43
CA PHE A 612 -4.47 -18.30 -21.24
C PHE A 612 -4.82 -17.26 -20.17
N LYS A 613 -4.61 -17.63 -18.91
CA LYS A 613 -4.81 -16.74 -17.75
C LYS A 613 -3.54 -15.92 -17.49
N PHE A 614 -3.67 -14.59 -17.58
CA PHE A 614 -2.59 -13.66 -17.24
C PHE A 614 -2.52 -13.48 -15.71
N ILE A 615 -1.32 -13.62 -15.14
CA ILE A 615 -1.09 -13.47 -13.69
C ILE A 615 -0.17 -12.31 -13.40
N ARG A 616 -0.61 -11.37 -12.55
CA ARG A 616 0.26 -10.31 -12.08
C ARG A 616 1.23 -10.78 -11.00
N ARG A 617 2.48 -10.34 -11.11
CA ARG A 617 3.49 -10.32 -10.06
C ARG A 617 3.59 -8.95 -9.39
N SER A 618 4.10 -8.92 -8.16
CA SER A 618 4.42 -7.69 -7.44
C SER A 618 5.86 -7.29 -7.67
N GLY A 619 6.10 -5.99 -7.72
CA GLY A 619 7.44 -5.44 -7.94
C GLY A 619 7.68 -5.03 -9.39
N HIS A 620 8.78 -4.32 -9.58
CA HIS A 620 9.14 -3.61 -10.80
C HIS A 620 10.25 -4.40 -11.50
N VAL A 621 10.04 -4.77 -12.77
CA VAL A 621 11.01 -5.58 -13.55
C VAL A 621 11.53 -4.85 -14.79
N SER A 622 10.92 -3.73 -15.12
CA SER A 622 11.23 -2.90 -16.27
C SER A 622 11.02 -1.43 -15.89
N CYS A 623 11.53 -0.55 -16.75
CA CYS A 623 11.43 0.89 -16.59
C CYS A 623 11.21 1.52 -17.96
N PHE A 624 9.96 1.87 -18.26
CA PHE A 624 9.56 2.58 -19.47
C PHE A 624 10.19 3.99 -19.53
N ARG A 625 10.82 4.34 -20.65
CA ARG A 625 11.40 5.68 -20.85
C ARG A 625 10.37 6.63 -21.48
N ILE A 626 10.27 7.86 -20.96
CA ILE A 626 9.56 8.94 -21.66
C ILE A 626 10.59 9.88 -22.30
N ARG A 627 10.50 10.03 -23.62
CA ARG A 627 11.33 10.88 -24.47
C ARG A 627 10.47 11.54 -25.57
N ARG A 628 11.10 12.37 -26.41
CA ARG A 628 10.47 12.89 -27.64
C ARG A 628 10.69 11.95 -28.82
N GLY A 629 9.79 11.98 -29.80
CA GLY A 629 9.91 11.22 -31.05
C GLY A 629 9.77 9.71 -30.87
N GLN A 630 9.06 9.26 -29.82
CA GLN A 630 8.74 7.85 -29.60
C GLN A 630 7.43 7.47 -30.32
N LEU A 631 7.30 6.22 -30.78
CA LEU A 631 6.13 5.78 -31.56
C LEU A 631 4.79 5.93 -30.81
N SER A 632 4.83 5.87 -29.47
CA SER A 632 3.70 6.12 -28.55
C SER A 632 3.33 7.61 -28.39
N GLU A 633 3.97 8.52 -29.13
CA GLU A 633 3.40 9.86 -29.40
C GLU A 633 2.25 9.76 -30.42
N ASN A 634 2.31 8.85 -31.40
CA ASN A 634 1.22 8.62 -32.37
C ASN A 634 0.15 7.65 -31.85
N LEU A 635 -0.36 8.06 -30.69
CA LEU A 635 -1.55 7.62 -29.98
C LEU A 635 -2.77 7.33 -30.86
N GLU A 636 -3.01 8.13 -31.91
CA GLU A 636 -4.15 8.00 -32.79
C GLU A 636 -4.02 6.80 -33.75
N CYS A 637 -2.87 6.66 -34.42
CA CYS A 637 -2.66 5.55 -35.34
C CYS A 637 -2.59 4.21 -34.59
N TYR A 638 -1.97 4.18 -33.39
CA TYR A 638 -2.01 3.01 -32.49
C TYR A 638 -3.48 2.63 -32.19
N TYR A 639 -4.35 3.63 -32.01
CA TYR A 639 -5.78 3.42 -31.78
C TYR A 639 -6.53 2.73 -32.92
N GLN A 640 -6.19 3.09 -34.15
CA GLN A 640 -6.83 2.56 -35.35
C GLN A 640 -6.48 1.08 -35.53
N GLU A 641 -5.23 0.69 -35.24
CA GLU A 641 -4.75 -0.69 -35.31
C GLU A 641 -5.28 -1.60 -34.19
N VAL A 642 -5.34 -1.12 -32.95
CA VAL A 642 -5.97 -1.86 -31.84
C VAL A 642 -7.40 -2.24 -32.19
N GLU A 643 -8.14 -1.34 -32.83
CA GLU A 643 -9.55 -1.55 -33.16
C GLU A 643 -9.75 -2.47 -34.35
N ARG A 644 -8.86 -2.42 -35.36
CA ARG A 644 -8.78 -3.43 -36.41
C ARG A 644 -8.59 -4.81 -35.79
N SER A 645 -7.60 -4.94 -34.90
CA SER A 645 -7.30 -6.18 -34.16
C SER A 645 -8.50 -6.68 -33.34
N ARG A 646 -9.23 -5.79 -32.64
CA ARG A 646 -10.48 -6.12 -31.93
C ARG A 646 -11.56 -6.64 -32.86
N ASN A 647 -11.77 -5.99 -34.01
CA ASN A 647 -12.82 -6.34 -34.96
C ASN A 647 -12.54 -7.69 -35.62
N ASP A 648 -11.29 -7.92 -36.05
CA ASP A 648 -10.84 -9.18 -36.62
C ASP A 648 -11.01 -10.34 -35.62
N PHE A 649 -10.47 -10.18 -34.39
CA PHE A 649 -10.63 -11.15 -33.30
C PHE A 649 -12.10 -11.41 -32.92
N LEU A 650 -12.95 -10.38 -33.01
CA LEU A 650 -14.38 -10.54 -32.77
C LEU A 650 -15.10 -11.20 -33.95
N ALA A 651 -14.65 -11.10 -35.20
CA ALA A 651 -15.32 -11.75 -36.33
C ALA A 651 -15.43 -13.27 -36.10
N GLU A 652 -14.29 -13.92 -35.80
CA GLU A 652 -14.14 -15.36 -35.62
C GLU A 652 -14.85 -15.94 -34.37
N ALA A 653 -15.19 -15.10 -33.39
CA ALA A 653 -15.71 -15.57 -32.11
C ALA A 653 -17.20 -16.01 -32.18
N SER A 654 -17.54 -17.18 -31.63
CA SER A 654 -18.94 -17.65 -31.58
C SER A 654 -19.83 -16.75 -30.68
N ARG A 655 -21.15 -16.71 -30.95
CA ARG A 655 -22.11 -15.91 -30.16
C ARG A 655 -22.01 -16.17 -28.65
N LEU A 656 -21.78 -17.42 -28.23
CA LEU A 656 -21.61 -17.79 -26.81
C LEU A 656 -20.27 -17.30 -26.23
N LYS A 657 -19.15 -17.37 -26.99
CA LYS A 657 -17.86 -16.78 -26.55
C LYS A 657 -17.97 -15.26 -26.43
N LYS A 658 -18.54 -14.60 -27.45
CA LYS A 658 -18.84 -13.15 -27.46
C LYS A 658 -19.65 -12.73 -26.23
N LEU A 659 -20.79 -13.38 -25.98
CA LEU A 659 -21.65 -13.07 -24.84
C LEU A 659 -20.94 -13.33 -23.50
N ARG A 660 -20.21 -14.44 -23.35
CA ARG A 660 -19.45 -14.75 -22.14
C ARG A 660 -18.37 -13.69 -21.85
N TRP A 661 -17.55 -13.33 -22.84
CA TRP A 661 -16.52 -12.30 -22.64
C TRP A 661 -17.13 -10.92 -22.36
N GLN A 662 -18.23 -10.56 -23.01
CA GLN A 662 -18.96 -9.32 -22.70
C GLN A 662 -19.49 -9.33 -21.27
N LEU A 663 -20.23 -10.36 -20.83
CA LEU A 663 -20.72 -10.46 -19.45
C LEU A 663 -19.58 -10.45 -18.42
N GLN A 664 -18.49 -11.17 -18.70
CA GLN A 664 -17.34 -11.27 -17.80
C GLN A 664 -16.53 -9.96 -17.73
N SER A 665 -16.40 -9.23 -18.84
CA SER A 665 -15.82 -7.88 -18.92
C SER A 665 -16.65 -6.85 -18.16
N LYS A 666 -17.97 -6.88 -18.36
CA LYS A 666 -18.95 -6.02 -17.69
C LYS A 666 -18.92 -6.23 -16.18
N TYR A 667 -19.00 -7.48 -15.71
CA TYR A 667 -18.85 -7.87 -14.31
C TYR A 667 -17.46 -7.53 -13.71
N ARG A 668 -16.37 -7.65 -14.49
CA ARG A 668 -15.02 -7.28 -14.02
C ARG A 668 -14.83 -5.78 -13.90
N SER A 669 -15.34 -4.99 -14.83
CA SER A 669 -15.26 -3.53 -14.78
C SER A 669 -16.04 -2.98 -13.58
N LEU A 670 -17.23 -3.54 -13.33
CA LEU A 670 -18.05 -3.36 -12.14
C LEU A 670 -17.31 -3.73 -10.84
N ARG A 671 -16.63 -4.89 -10.83
CA ARG A 671 -15.88 -5.38 -9.67
C ARG A 671 -14.57 -4.62 -9.41
N LYS A 672 -13.81 -4.22 -10.44
CA LYS A 672 -12.64 -3.33 -10.32
C LYS A 672 -13.07 -2.03 -9.67
N TYR A 673 -14.13 -1.45 -10.20
CA TYR A 673 -14.76 -0.26 -9.68
C TYR A 673 -15.31 -0.47 -8.26
N LEU A 674 -15.71 -1.68 -7.81
CA LEU A 674 -16.03 -1.95 -6.38
C LEU A 674 -14.79 -2.15 -5.48
N ALA A 675 -13.77 -2.84 -5.96
CA ALA A 675 -12.78 -3.54 -5.13
C ALA A 675 -11.67 -2.65 -4.58
N ALA A 676 -11.65 -1.39 -4.98
CA ALA A 676 -10.66 -0.41 -4.59
C ALA A 676 -11.24 0.68 -3.66
N CYS A 677 -12.52 0.57 -3.29
CA CYS A 677 -13.05 1.17 -2.05
C CYS A 677 -12.38 0.67 -0.74
N ALA A 678 -11.27 -0.08 -0.83
CA ALA A 678 -10.80 -0.99 0.21
C ALA A 678 -9.29 -1.29 0.12
N LYS A 679 -8.47 -0.46 -0.53
CA LYS A 679 -7.00 -0.60 -0.51
C LYS A 679 -6.26 0.72 -0.44
N ASN A 680 -5.36 0.81 0.53
CA ASN A 680 -4.15 1.60 0.37
C ASN A 680 -2.92 0.76 0.66
N ASP A 681 -1.95 0.80 -0.25
CA ASP A 681 -0.57 0.51 0.14
C ASP A 681 -0.13 1.65 1.07
N ARG A 682 0.60 1.33 2.15
CA ARG A 682 1.02 2.32 3.16
C ARG A 682 2.25 3.14 2.77
N LEU A 683 3.03 2.63 1.82
CA LEU A 683 4.27 3.20 1.31
C LEU A 683 4.19 3.22 -0.23
N PHE A 684 3.26 4.01 -0.75
CA PHE A 684 3.28 4.46 -2.12
C PHE A 684 3.21 5.97 -2.07
N PHE A 685 4.21 6.60 -2.65
CA PHE A 685 4.30 8.03 -2.75
C PHE A 685 4.39 8.33 -4.26
N PRO A 686 3.29 8.16 -5.02
CA PRO A 686 3.30 8.51 -6.43
C PRO A 686 3.65 9.98 -6.49
N ILE A 687 4.49 10.32 -7.44
CA ILE A 687 4.78 11.71 -7.70
C ILE A 687 3.87 12.10 -8.92
N ASP A 688 4.38 12.91 -9.84
CA ASP A 688 4.17 14.35 -10.04
C ASP A 688 4.35 15.02 -11.62
N PHE A 689 5.35 15.02 -12.74
CA PHE A 689 5.77 14.86 -14.38
C PHE A 689 5.84 15.87 -15.74
N HIS A 690 5.18 17.01 -16.09
CA HIS A 690 5.47 17.99 -17.20
C HIS A 690 5.83 19.50 -16.88
N ASN A 691 5.85 19.96 -15.60
CA ASN A 691 6.38 21.23 -15.05
C ASN A 691 7.34 21.15 -13.79
N MET A 692 8.34 20.26 -13.74
CA MET A 692 9.38 20.08 -12.69
C MET A 692 10.51 21.07 -12.95
N PRO A 693 11.35 21.40 -11.95
CA PRO A 693 12.75 21.60 -12.28
C PRO A 693 13.33 20.26 -12.75
N PRO A 694 13.79 20.11 -14.01
CA PRO A 694 14.60 18.95 -14.38
C PRO A 694 15.79 18.86 -13.41
N PRO A 695 16.25 17.66 -13.03
CA PRO A 695 17.39 17.55 -12.12
C PRO A 695 18.63 18.12 -12.84
N PRO A 696 19.57 18.74 -12.11
CA PRO A 696 20.75 19.34 -12.75
C PRO A 696 21.75 18.32 -13.33
N VAL A 697 21.47 17.02 -13.19
CA VAL A 697 22.24 15.92 -13.80
C VAL A 697 21.29 14.94 -14.48
N ILE A 698 21.58 14.61 -15.74
CA ILE A 698 20.89 13.59 -16.53
C ILE A 698 21.49 12.22 -16.17
N LEU A 699 20.69 11.32 -15.62
CA LEU A 699 21.12 9.95 -15.29
C LEU A 699 20.83 8.99 -16.44
N THR A 700 21.78 8.09 -16.69
CA THR A 700 21.68 7.08 -17.77
C THR A 700 20.90 5.84 -17.33
N GLY A 701 20.81 5.61 -16.02
CA GLY A 701 19.99 4.58 -15.38
C GLY A 701 20.69 3.24 -15.14
N THR A 702 21.85 3.01 -15.75
CA THR A 702 22.61 1.75 -15.66
C THR A 702 23.76 1.80 -14.65
N GLU A 703 24.17 2.99 -14.21
CA GLU A 703 25.42 3.24 -13.48
C GLU A 703 25.40 2.86 -11.98
N TYR A 704 24.23 2.73 -11.35
CA TYR A 704 24.15 2.58 -9.89
C TYR A 704 24.09 1.15 -9.36
N GLY A 705 23.56 0.18 -10.12
CA GLY A 705 23.36 -1.19 -9.65
C GLY A 705 22.04 -1.43 -8.91
N GLN A 706 22.06 -2.30 -7.89
CA GLN A 706 20.88 -2.91 -7.27
C GLN A 706 20.84 -2.74 -5.74
N ALA A 707 19.70 -2.29 -5.20
CA ALA A 707 19.47 -2.22 -3.76
C ALA A 707 19.18 -3.61 -3.18
N LEU A 708 19.96 -4.04 -2.19
CA LEU A 708 19.88 -5.37 -1.56
C LEU A 708 19.44 -5.28 -0.10
N SER A 709 18.64 -6.26 0.35
CA SER A 709 18.25 -6.39 1.76
C SER A 709 19.46 -6.58 2.67
N PRO A 710 19.49 -5.98 3.88
CA PRO A 710 20.51 -6.30 4.88
C PRO A 710 20.36 -7.72 5.45
N ILE A 711 19.19 -8.36 5.29
CA ILE A 711 18.90 -9.68 5.85
C ILE A 711 19.25 -10.79 4.85
N ASP A 712 18.47 -10.94 3.77
CA ASP A 712 18.60 -12.07 2.86
C ASP A 712 19.54 -11.80 1.65
N ARG A 713 20.10 -10.59 1.55
CA ARG A 713 20.84 -10.07 0.39
C ARG A 713 20.08 -10.11 -0.94
N ASN A 714 18.80 -10.50 -0.97
CA ASN A 714 18.01 -10.49 -2.19
C ASN A 714 17.62 -9.05 -2.58
N PRO A 715 17.28 -8.81 -3.86
CA PRO A 715 16.91 -7.48 -4.35
C PRO A 715 15.69 -6.88 -3.65
N ALA A 716 15.66 -5.56 -3.50
CA ALA A 716 14.49 -4.83 -3.03
C ALA A 716 13.48 -4.65 -4.19
N GLU A 717 12.26 -5.16 -4.02
CA GLU A 717 11.28 -5.38 -5.09
C GLU A 717 10.53 -4.12 -5.56
N ARG A 718 10.62 -3.04 -4.77
CA ARG A 718 9.75 -1.86 -4.91
C ARG A 718 10.54 -0.58 -4.66
N LEU A 719 10.55 0.32 -5.64
CA LEU A 719 10.93 1.71 -5.42
C LEU A 719 9.84 2.45 -4.63
N LEU A 720 10.22 3.26 -3.65
CA LEU A 720 9.30 4.12 -2.88
C LEU A 720 9.27 5.55 -3.43
N PHE A 721 10.44 6.16 -3.61
CA PHE A 721 10.65 7.50 -4.15
C PHE A 721 12.14 7.74 -4.47
N SER A 722 12.46 8.85 -5.14
CA SER A 722 13.83 9.27 -5.50
C SER A 722 14.07 10.72 -5.06
N THR A 723 15.16 11.03 -4.37
CA THR A 723 15.43 12.34 -3.74
C THR A 723 16.86 12.81 -3.97
N PRO A 724 17.16 14.11 -4.14
CA PRO A 724 18.53 14.55 -4.37
C PRO A 724 19.31 14.62 -3.05
N ASP A 725 20.64 14.46 -3.10
CA ASP A 725 21.51 14.71 -1.95
C ASP A 725 21.74 16.22 -1.77
N THR A 726 20.86 16.87 -1.00
CA THR A 726 20.91 18.34 -0.78
C THR A 726 22.12 18.81 0.06
N ARG A 727 23.13 17.96 0.30
CA ARG A 727 24.36 18.27 1.05
C ARG A 727 25.54 18.50 0.09
N PHE A 728 25.68 17.62 -0.90
CA PHE A 728 26.70 17.71 -1.95
C PHE A 728 26.25 18.54 -3.17
N GLY A 729 25.02 19.06 -3.13
CA GLY A 729 24.33 19.64 -4.28
C GLY A 729 23.54 18.58 -5.03
N ASP A 730 22.52 18.99 -5.78
CA ASP A 730 21.50 18.11 -6.39
C ASP A 730 22.01 17.22 -7.55
N ASN A 731 23.33 16.99 -7.63
CA ASN A 731 24.03 16.21 -8.64
C ASN A 731 23.96 14.69 -8.44
N VAL A 732 23.48 14.23 -7.28
CA VAL A 732 23.34 12.79 -6.96
C VAL A 732 21.92 12.52 -6.49
N ILE A 733 21.25 11.54 -7.10
CA ILE A 733 19.90 11.13 -6.74
C ILE A 733 19.95 9.83 -5.94
N ASN A 734 19.32 9.84 -4.77
CA ASN A 734 19.12 8.70 -3.90
C ASN A 734 17.73 8.10 -4.13
N HIS A 735 17.68 6.85 -4.58
CA HIS A 735 16.50 6.02 -4.68
C HIS A 735 16.27 5.28 -3.35
N ILE A 736 15.08 5.41 -2.76
CA ILE A 736 14.70 4.67 -1.56
C ILE A 736 13.85 3.47 -2.00
N TYR A 737 14.34 2.26 -1.79
CA TYR A 737 13.62 1.02 -2.09
C TYR A 737 13.02 0.39 -0.82
N LEU A 738 12.02 -0.47 -0.97
CA LEU A 738 11.41 -1.28 0.08
C LEU A 738 11.60 -2.77 -0.23
N ASP A 739 12.32 -3.47 0.66
CA ASP A 739 12.21 -4.91 0.77
C ASP A 739 10.82 -5.24 1.38
N THR A 740 9.91 -5.78 0.56
CA THR A 740 8.56 -6.13 1.04
C THR A 740 8.53 -7.42 1.87
N ARG A 741 9.54 -8.28 1.71
CA ARG A 741 9.69 -9.56 2.41
C ARG A 741 9.99 -9.33 3.89
N HIS A 742 10.87 -8.37 4.21
CA HIS A 742 11.23 -8.02 5.59
C HIS A 742 10.59 -6.72 6.10
N ALA A 743 10.03 -5.88 5.21
CA ALA A 743 9.59 -4.52 5.51
C ALA A 743 10.73 -3.67 6.09
N ILE A 744 11.76 -3.48 5.26
CA ILE A 744 12.93 -2.61 5.51
C ILE A 744 13.05 -1.67 4.32
N ALA A 745 13.19 -0.36 4.59
CA ALA A 745 13.53 0.60 3.56
C ALA A 745 15.05 0.76 3.45
N ILE A 746 15.54 0.92 2.22
CA ILE A 746 16.95 0.85 1.85
C ILE A 746 17.27 2.05 0.96
N THR A 747 18.20 2.90 1.39
CA THR A 747 18.66 4.06 0.59
C THR A 747 19.77 3.63 -0.37
N TYR A 748 19.71 4.10 -1.62
CA TYR A 748 20.61 3.66 -2.70
C TYR A 748 20.88 4.79 -3.71
N PRO A 749 22.09 4.96 -4.28
CA PRO A 749 23.32 4.21 -3.97
C PRO A 749 23.80 4.46 -2.53
N PRO A 750 24.58 3.54 -1.93
CA PRO A 750 25.22 3.80 -0.65
C PRO A 750 26.31 4.87 -0.81
N VAL A 751 26.41 5.79 0.16
CA VAL A 751 27.54 6.72 0.22
C VAL A 751 28.81 6.00 0.66
N GLN A 752 29.94 6.41 0.10
CA GLN A 752 31.25 5.87 0.46
C GLN A 752 31.60 6.23 1.92
N PRO A 753 32.08 5.27 2.75
CA PRO A 753 32.31 5.51 4.18
C PRO A 753 33.21 6.71 4.50
N SER A 754 34.19 7.01 3.65
CA SER A 754 35.11 8.15 3.82
C SER A 754 34.43 9.52 3.76
N GLU A 755 33.41 9.69 2.91
CA GLU A 755 32.61 10.92 2.85
C GLU A 755 31.60 11.00 4.00
N LEU A 756 31.08 9.84 4.44
CA LEU A 756 30.21 9.76 5.62
C LEU A 756 30.97 10.17 6.91
N ASP A 757 32.15 9.59 7.15
CA ASP A 757 33.01 9.92 8.31
C ASP A 757 33.46 11.39 8.33
N LYS A 758 33.56 12.03 7.15
CA LYS A 758 33.88 13.46 6.99
C LYS A 758 32.69 14.35 7.33
N LEU A 759 31.49 13.96 6.90
CA LEU A 759 30.24 14.67 7.19
C LEU A 759 29.85 14.66 8.67
N TYR A 760 30.01 13.53 9.39
CA TYR A 760 29.76 13.48 10.84
C TYR A 760 30.59 14.52 11.60
N ARG A 761 31.92 14.56 11.33
CA ARG A 761 32.86 15.51 11.94
C ARG A 761 32.54 16.98 11.66
N GLN A 762 31.84 17.28 10.57
CA GLN A 762 31.47 18.66 10.22
C GLN A 762 30.17 19.15 10.87
N ASN A 763 29.21 18.25 11.13
CA ASN A 763 27.82 18.66 11.41
C ASN A 763 27.31 18.33 12.81
N TYR A 764 27.91 17.37 13.53
CA TYR A 764 27.35 16.85 14.79
C TYR A 764 27.82 17.59 16.05
N SER A 765 29.04 18.16 16.06
CA SER A 765 29.54 19.02 17.17
C SER A 765 29.60 20.51 16.79
N ALA A 766 28.81 20.93 15.80
CA ALA A 766 28.75 22.33 15.34
C ALA A 766 27.72 23.15 16.15
N PRO A 767 27.93 24.47 16.34
CA PRO A 767 26.93 25.34 16.98
C PRO A 767 25.62 25.41 16.16
N PRO A 768 24.47 25.74 16.77
CA PRO A 768 23.18 25.73 16.08
C PRO A 768 23.13 26.70 14.88
N GLU A 769 23.04 26.18 13.66
CA GLU A 769 22.95 26.99 12.44
C GLU A 769 21.49 27.39 12.09
N ALA A 770 21.35 28.55 11.46
CA ALA A 770 20.09 28.95 10.82
C ALA A 770 19.91 28.17 9.51
N ILE A 771 18.82 27.40 9.40
CA ILE A 771 18.66 26.45 8.30
C ILE A 771 18.44 27.17 6.96
N LYS A 772 19.40 26.93 6.06
CA LYS A 772 19.43 27.48 4.71
C LYS A 772 18.27 26.91 3.90
N LYS A 773 17.55 27.81 3.24
CA LYS A 773 16.43 27.50 2.35
C LYS A 773 16.99 26.82 1.08
N PRO A 774 16.70 25.52 0.80
CA PRO A 774 17.25 24.86 -0.39
C PRO A 774 16.80 25.56 -1.68
N VAL A 775 17.67 25.51 -2.70
CA VAL A 775 17.45 26.10 -4.03
C VAL A 775 16.34 25.33 -4.76
N GLY A 776 15.60 26.02 -5.63
CA GLY A 776 14.54 25.41 -6.44
C GLY A 776 13.27 24.98 -5.69
N ALA A 777 12.44 24.21 -6.41
CA ALA A 777 11.16 23.70 -5.96
C ALA A 777 11.14 22.16 -6.02
N SER A 778 11.62 21.54 -4.93
CA SER A 778 11.66 20.09 -4.81
C SER A 778 10.25 19.47 -4.83
N PRO A 779 10.08 18.29 -5.48
CA PRO A 779 8.79 17.59 -5.61
C PRO A 779 7.98 17.50 -4.32
N TYR A 780 8.65 17.26 -3.19
CA TYR A 780 8.00 16.92 -1.93
C TYR A 780 7.55 18.14 -1.11
N ARG A 781 7.59 19.34 -1.69
CA ARG A 781 7.18 20.56 -1.00
C ARG A 781 5.75 20.49 -0.48
N GLN A 782 5.66 20.76 0.82
CA GLN A 782 4.47 20.72 1.65
C GLN A 782 3.68 19.41 1.54
N PHE A 783 4.32 18.27 1.23
CA PHE A 783 3.74 16.91 1.21
C PHE A 783 2.86 16.69 2.46
N ASN A 784 1.58 17.01 2.37
CA ASN A 784 0.82 17.27 3.60
C ASN A 784 0.17 15.97 4.04
N GLY A 785 0.85 15.09 4.79
CA GLY A 785 0.60 13.64 4.85
C GLY A 785 -0.35 13.06 5.91
N LYS A 786 -1.30 13.86 6.44
CA LYS A 786 -2.05 13.52 7.66
C LYS A 786 -3.49 12.93 7.44
N ARG A 787 -4.62 13.39 8.04
CA ARG A 787 -6.02 13.32 7.47
C ARG A 787 -6.82 14.55 7.92
N LEU A 788 -7.31 14.50 9.17
CA LEU A 788 -8.53 15.16 9.62
C LEU A 788 -8.79 14.97 11.12
N TRP A 789 -8.35 13.89 11.76
CA TRP A 789 -7.63 14.15 13.02
C TRP A 789 -6.46 15.07 12.75
N GLU A 790 -5.59 14.79 11.80
CA GLU A 790 -4.48 15.72 11.55
C GLU A 790 -4.73 16.96 10.62
N ARG A 791 -6.01 17.35 10.38
CA ARG A 791 -6.46 18.76 10.17
C ARG A 791 -7.67 19.20 11.05
N MET A 792 -8.04 18.47 12.10
CA MET A 792 -9.08 18.93 13.05
C MET A 792 -8.66 18.69 14.50
N LEU A 793 -8.08 17.53 14.82
CA LEU A 793 -7.41 17.24 16.10
C LEU A 793 -5.99 17.83 16.21
N LEU A 794 -5.16 17.93 15.15
CA LEU A 794 -4.00 18.89 15.20
C LEU A 794 -4.42 20.36 15.23
N ARG A 795 -5.71 20.63 14.97
CA ARG A 795 -6.30 21.96 15.14
C ARG A 795 -7.07 22.09 16.47
N LEU A 796 -7.17 21.04 17.30
CA LEU A 796 -7.69 21.21 18.66
C LEU A 796 -6.63 21.96 19.49
N PRO A 797 -7.06 22.92 20.33
CA PRO A 797 -6.16 23.77 21.11
C PRO A 797 -5.63 23.04 22.36
N VAL A 798 -4.82 22.01 22.14
CA VAL A 798 -4.22 21.18 23.20
C VAL A 798 -3.23 21.96 24.08
N GLU A 799 -2.81 23.15 23.64
CA GLU A 799 -2.10 24.15 24.45
C GLU A 799 -2.82 24.48 25.77
N LYS A 800 -4.17 24.42 25.80
CA LYS A 800 -4.95 24.62 27.03
C LYS A 800 -4.69 23.55 28.11
N PHE A 801 -4.17 22.39 27.70
CA PHE A 801 -3.79 21.28 28.58
C PHE A 801 -2.26 21.17 28.75
N ALA A 802 -1.46 21.98 28.04
CA ALA A 802 0.01 21.91 28.08
C ALA A 802 0.65 21.97 29.49
N PRO A 803 0.12 22.69 30.49
CA PRO A 803 0.64 22.64 31.87
C PRO A 803 0.56 21.25 32.54
N PHE A 804 -0.25 20.33 32.01
CA PHE A 804 -0.45 18.97 32.51
C PHE A 804 0.25 17.91 31.63
N LEU A 805 1.08 18.32 30.67
CA LEU A 805 1.81 17.43 29.77
C LEU A 805 3.29 17.33 30.14
N PRO A 806 3.95 16.18 29.91
CA PRO A 806 5.40 16.08 29.99
C PRO A 806 6.08 17.09 29.07
N ASN A 807 7.24 17.62 29.48
CA ASN A 807 8.02 18.55 28.66
C ASN A 807 8.69 17.79 27.49
N GLY A 808 7.98 17.60 26.38
CA GLY A 808 8.47 16.90 25.18
C GLY A 808 9.63 17.56 24.41
N TRP A 809 10.36 18.50 25.05
CA TRP A 809 11.58 19.14 24.56
C TRP A 809 12.83 18.82 25.37
N SER A 810 12.71 18.35 26.63
CA SER A 810 13.88 17.84 27.35
C SER A 810 14.37 16.56 26.68
N ASP A 811 15.66 16.24 26.78
CA ASP A 811 16.05 14.85 26.58
C ASP A 811 15.32 13.97 27.61
N ASN A 812 14.89 12.80 27.16
CA ASN A 812 14.18 11.81 27.97
C ASN A 812 14.81 10.41 27.80
N THR A 813 15.95 10.29 27.12
CA THR A 813 16.58 9.01 26.74
C THR A 813 16.79 8.08 27.92
N LEU A 814 17.27 8.57 29.07
CA LEU A 814 17.40 7.76 30.28
C LEU A 814 16.04 7.29 30.84
N SER A 815 14.99 8.11 30.75
CA SER A 815 13.65 7.76 31.20
C SER A 815 13.01 6.70 30.28
N GLU A 816 13.17 6.86 28.97
CA GLU A 816 12.68 5.92 27.96
C GLU A 816 13.44 4.58 28.02
N LEU A 817 14.77 4.61 28.18
CA LEU A 817 15.60 3.43 28.44
C LEU A 817 15.19 2.73 29.74
N THR A 818 15.03 3.48 30.85
CA THR A 818 14.55 2.94 32.13
C THR A 818 13.19 2.24 31.96
N SER A 819 12.26 2.86 31.22
CA SER A 819 10.94 2.27 30.93
C SER A 819 11.03 0.99 30.10
N VAL A 820 11.98 0.90 29.16
CA VAL A 820 12.21 -0.29 28.33
C VAL A 820 12.84 -1.41 29.15
N LEU A 821 13.85 -1.11 29.98
CA LEU A 821 14.51 -2.07 30.86
C LEU A 821 13.56 -2.64 31.92
N GLN A 822 12.68 -1.80 32.49
CA GLN A 822 11.62 -2.26 33.40
C GLN A 822 10.65 -3.24 32.71
N ALA A 823 10.26 -2.95 31.47
CA ALA A 823 9.41 -3.84 30.68
C ALA A 823 10.14 -5.13 30.24
N ALA A 824 11.47 -5.08 30.10
CA ALA A 824 12.33 -6.23 29.89
C ALA A 824 12.64 -7.03 31.19
N ARG A 825 12.10 -6.60 32.34
CA ARG A 825 12.27 -7.21 33.68
C ARG A 825 13.71 -7.18 34.24
N ILE A 826 14.51 -6.19 33.84
CA ILE A 826 15.81 -5.91 34.46
C ILE A 826 15.60 -5.20 35.81
N ASP A 827 16.33 -5.59 36.86
CA ASP A 827 16.27 -4.89 38.16
C ASP A 827 17.07 -3.58 38.13
N LEU A 828 16.33 -2.48 38.04
CA LEU A 828 16.84 -1.12 37.95
C LEU A 828 17.45 -0.61 39.26
N ASN A 829 17.20 -1.28 40.39
CA ASN A 829 17.75 -0.90 41.71
C ASN A 829 19.16 -1.47 41.93
N SER A 830 19.55 -2.47 41.15
CA SER A 830 20.89 -3.05 41.15
C SER A 830 21.91 -2.12 40.48
N SER A 831 23.20 -2.34 40.77
CA SER A 831 24.29 -1.59 40.12
C SER A 831 24.63 -2.22 38.76
N LEU A 832 23.80 -1.92 37.76
CA LEU A 832 23.96 -2.37 36.38
C LEU A 832 25.22 -1.77 35.74
N ARG A 833 25.94 -2.56 34.92
CA ARG A 833 26.95 -2.06 33.98
C ARG A 833 26.29 -1.80 32.63
N VAL A 834 26.38 -0.56 32.17
CA VAL A 834 25.72 -0.07 30.95
C VAL A 834 26.78 0.38 29.95
N LEU A 835 26.77 -0.18 28.74
CA LEU A 835 27.54 0.32 27.59
C LEU A 835 26.62 1.13 26.69
N ASP A 836 27.02 2.36 26.37
CA ASP A 836 26.39 3.19 25.34
C ASP A 836 27.24 3.16 24.06
N ALA A 837 26.76 2.47 23.03
CA ALA A 837 27.44 2.26 21.75
C ALA A 837 26.95 3.30 20.72
N GLY A 838 27.78 4.31 20.47
CA GLY A 838 27.41 5.58 19.82
C GLY A 838 27.19 6.72 20.84
N CYS A 839 27.92 6.72 21.97
CA CYS A 839 27.65 7.63 23.09
C CYS A 839 27.95 9.11 22.82
N PHE A 840 28.61 9.42 21.69
CA PHE A 840 28.99 10.78 21.31
C PHE A 840 29.71 11.52 22.46
N GLU A 841 29.29 12.75 22.78
CA GLU A 841 29.83 13.59 23.86
C GLU A 841 29.44 13.12 25.29
N GLY A 842 28.75 11.97 25.43
CA GLY A 842 28.47 11.32 26.72
C GLY A 842 27.28 11.88 27.50
N HIS A 843 26.34 12.59 26.86
CA HIS A 843 25.19 13.21 27.55
C HIS A 843 24.30 12.19 28.29
N LEU A 844 24.12 10.97 27.76
CA LEU A 844 23.44 9.89 28.48
C LEU A 844 24.26 9.36 29.68
N LEU A 845 25.59 9.42 29.60
CA LEU A 845 26.49 9.01 30.68
C LEU A 845 26.43 10.02 31.85
N ASP A 846 26.34 11.32 31.54
CA ASP A 846 26.07 12.38 32.54
C ASP A 846 24.76 12.12 33.29
N ASP A 847 23.69 11.83 32.55
CA ASP A 847 22.36 11.57 33.09
C ASP A 847 22.33 10.31 33.97
N ILE A 848 22.99 9.22 33.55
CA ILE A 848 23.10 7.99 34.34
C ILE A 848 23.87 8.27 35.64
N ALA A 849 25.03 8.93 35.56
CA ALA A 849 25.87 9.23 36.73
C ALA A 849 25.17 10.15 37.74
N ALA A 850 24.30 11.05 37.28
CA ALA A 850 23.53 11.95 38.15
C ALA A 850 22.28 11.30 38.78
N GLN A 851 21.68 10.29 38.13
CA GLN A 851 20.32 9.81 38.46
C GLN A 851 20.21 8.32 38.84
N LYS A 852 21.26 7.50 38.67
CA LYS A 852 21.20 6.03 38.84
C LYS A 852 22.41 5.45 39.58
N PRO A 853 22.26 4.31 40.27
CA PRO A 853 23.38 3.56 40.87
C PRO A 853 24.17 2.72 39.86
N TRP A 854 24.12 3.06 38.57
CA TRP A 854 24.66 2.25 37.46
C TRP A 854 26.06 2.70 37.06
N GLN A 855 26.89 1.77 36.57
CA GLN A 855 28.21 2.08 36.02
C GLN A 855 28.11 2.23 34.50
N ALA A 856 28.24 3.46 34.00
CA ALA A 856 28.11 3.78 32.59
C ALA A 856 29.47 3.83 31.88
N TYR A 857 29.51 3.30 30.66
CA TYR A 857 30.69 3.24 29.79
C TYR A 857 30.27 3.64 28.36
N GLY A 858 31.18 4.24 27.59
CA GLY A 858 30.90 4.66 26.21
C GLY A 858 31.79 3.98 25.17
N LEU A 859 31.27 3.83 23.94
CA LEU A 859 32.04 3.48 22.75
C LEU A 859 31.65 4.43 21.61
N GLU A 860 32.62 5.17 21.06
CA GLU A 860 32.37 6.22 20.06
C GLU A 860 33.51 6.29 19.02
N PRO A 861 33.23 6.27 17.70
CA PRO A 861 34.27 6.41 16.67
C PRO A 861 34.87 7.82 16.54
N ASN A 862 34.13 8.89 16.84
CA ASN A 862 34.60 10.27 16.69
C ASN A 862 35.55 10.68 17.83
N ALA A 863 36.83 10.86 17.50
CA ALA A 863 37.89 11.26 18.43
C ALA A 863 37.56 12.52 19.26
N GLN A 864 36.91 13.52 18.67
CA GLN A 864 36.59 14.78 19.36
C GLN A 864 35.49 14.59 20.41
N ALA A 865 34.47 13.79 20.08
CA ALA A 865 33.38 13.46 21.01
C ALA A 865 33.91 12.60 22.18
N VAL A 866 34.81 11.65 21.90
CA VAL A 866 35.53 10.86 22.92
C VAL A 866 36.37 11.75 23.84
N GLU A 867 37.07 12.75 23.33
CA GLU A 867 37.86 13.70 24.13
C GLU A 867 36.98 14.52 25.08
N ILE A 868 35.86 15.06 24.56
CA ILE A 868 34.87 15.79 25.37
C ILE A 868 34.29 14.89 26.47
N ALA A 869 33.83 13.69 26.13
CA ALA A 869 33.24 12.75 27.09
C ALA A 869 34.26 12.33 28.18
N ARG A 870 35.52 12.09 27.82
CA ARG A 870 36.60 11.83 28.78
C ARG A 870 36.91 13.05 29.66
N SER A 871 36.83 14.28 29.14
CA SER A 871 37.05 15.48 29.97
C SER A 871 35.98 15.69 31.06
N LYS A 872 34.78 15.14 30.86
CA LYS A 872 33.72 15.07 31.88
C LYS A 872 33.99 14.00 32.95
N GLY A 873 34.98 13.12 32.73
CA GLY A 873 35.33 12.00 33.61
C GLY A 873 34.83 10.62 33.16
N HIS A 874 34.17 10.52 32.01
CA HIS A 874 33.55 9.25 31.56
C HIS A 874 34.56 8.25 31.00
N CYS A 875 34.31 6.95 31.26
CA CYS A 875 35.08 5.86 30.67
C CYS A 875 34.58 5.57 29.25
N VAL A 876 35.21 6.20 28.25
CA VAL A 876 34.85 6.04 26.83
C VAL A 876 36.01 5.44 26.03
N TRP A 877 35.72 4.39 25.27
CA TRP A 877 36.62 3.79 24.29
C TRP A 877 36.39 4.39 22.88
N GLN A 878 37.47 4.50 22.08
CA GLN A 878 37.39 5.03 20.73
C GLN A 878 37.28 3.91 19.70
N GLY A 879 36.26 3.97 18.85
CA GLY A 879 36.14 3.13 17.64
C GLY A 879 34.72 2.70 17.30
N ARG A 880 34.57 1.94 16.21
CA ARG A 880 33.25 1.51 15.69
C ARG A 880 32.71 0.27 16.41
N ALA A 881 31.39 0.19 16.56
CA ALA A 881 30.68 -0.94 17.17
C ALA A 881 30.92 -2.29 16.47
N GLU A 882 31.25 -2.29 15.17
CA GLU A 882 31.68 -3.48 14.42
C GLU A 882 32.91 -4.19 15.04
N ASN A 883 33.76 -3.43 15.73
CA ASN A 883 35.02 -3.89 16.31
C ASN A 883 35.00 -3.84 17.85
N ALA A 884 33.84 -3.68 18.48
CA ALA A 884 33.71 -3.46 19.93
C ALA A 884 34.47 -4.50 20.78
N VAL A 885 34.45 -5.77 20.36
CA VAL A 885 35.13 -6.90 21.03
C VAL A 885 36.66 -6.83 20.95
N GLU A 886 37.21 -6.06 20.00
CA GLU A 886 38.65 -5.86 19.81
C GLU A 886 39.15 -4.57 20.49
N ILE A 887 38.22 -3.67 20.82
CA ILE A 887 38.48 -2.36 21.44
C ILE A 887 38.30 -2.42 22.96
N ILE A 888 37.23 -3.08 23.43
CA ILE A 888 36.84 -3.15 24.83
C ILE A 888 37.61 -4.29 25.52
N PRO A 889 38.32 -4.05 26.65
CA PRO A 889 39.12 -5.09 27.28
C PRO A 889 38.30 -6.30 27.76
N ALA A 890 38.91 -7.50 27.68
CA ALA A 890 38.26 -8.78 27.94
C ALA A 890 37.49 -8.99 29.29
N PRO A 891 37.79 -8.33 30.43
CA PRO A 891 36.98 -8.50 31.64
C PRO A 891 35.64 -7.74 31.63
N TYR A 892 35.38 -6.87 30.64
CA TYR A 892 34.14 -6.11 30.57
C TYR A 892 33.01 -6.90 29.90
N GLN A 893 31.94 -7.10 30.66
CA GLN A 893 30.62 -7.53 30.19
C GLN A 893 29.58 -6.55 30.73
N PHE A 894 28.48 -6.39 30.00
CA PHE A 894 27.47 -5.38 30.30
C PHE A 894 26.09 -6.00 30.46
N ASP A 895 25.38 -5.57 31.50
CA ASP A 895 24.02 -6.01 31.80
C ASP A 895 23.03 -5.31 30.85
N VAL A 896 23.40 -4.13 30.34
CA VAL A 896 22.72 -3.40 29.26
C VAL A 896 23.73 -2.90 28.24
N ILE A 897 23.50 -3.17 26.97
CA ILE A 897 24.18 -2.49 25.85
C ILE A 897 23.14 -1.66 25.10
N PHE A 898 23.18 -0.34 25.26
CA PHE A 898 22.36 0.59 24.49
C PHE A 898 23.04 0.95 23.17
N MET A 899 22.26 1.13 22.11
CA MET A 899 22.73 1.62 20.81
C MET A 899 21.76 2.69 20.32
N GLY A 900 22.08 3.96 20.58
CA GLY A 900 21.22 5.11 20.32
C GLY A 900 21.26 5.61 18.87
N GLN A 901 20.15 5.56 18.15
CA GLN A 901 19.97 6.11 16.78
C GLN A 901 21.18 5.85 15.86
N SER A 902 21.65 4.60 15.83
CA SER A 902 22.95 4.25 15.22
C SER A 902 22.92 3.03 14.28
N ILE A 903 21.93 2.14 14.37
CA ILE A 903 21.93 0.89 13.56
C ILE A 903 21.56 1.14 12.09
N GLU A 904 20.77 2.18 11.84
CA GLU A 904 20.35 2.72 10.55
C GLU A 904 21.51 3.21 9.67
N HIS A 905 22.64 3.55 10.30
CA HIS A 905 23.87 4.02 9.65
C HIS A 905 24.81 2.89 9.22
N MET A 906 24.62 1.68 9.75
CA MET A 906 25.60 0.59 9.62
C MET A 906 25.51 -0.13 8.27
N ASP A 907 26.65 -0.40 7.64
CA ASP A 907 26.72 -1.17 6.38
C ASP A 907 26.33 -2.64 6.56
N ASN A 908 26.59 -3.20 7.74
CA ASN A 908 26.25 -4.57 8.12
C ASN A 908 25.67 -4.63 9.55
N PRO A 909 24.40 -4.22 9.76
CA PRO A 909 23.79 -4.15 11.08
C PRO A 909 23.72 -5.53 11.78
N GLY A 910 23.62 -6.62 11.02
CA GLY A 910 23.66 -7.98 11.56
C GLY A 910 25.04 -8.37 12.12
N GLN A 911 26.13 -7.87 11.54
CA GLN A 911 27.48 -8.06 12.09
C GLN A 911 27.68 -7.27 13.37
N VAL A 912 27.20 -6.03 13.44
CA VAL A 912 27.26 -5.21 14.66
C VAL A 912 26.54 -5.89 15.82
N LEU A 913 25.30 -6.33 15.63
CA LEU A 913 24.54 -7.00 16.68
C LEU A 913 25.19 -8.32 17.14
N ARG A 914 25.79 -9.10 16.22
CA ARG A 914 26.57 -10.31 16.59
C ARG A 914 27.80 -9.98 17.43
N ARG A 915 28.47 -8.84 17.19
CA ARG A 915 29.64 -8.40 17.96
C ARG A 915 29.26 -7.85 19.33
N LEU A 916 28.21 -7.02 19.41
CA LEU A 916 27.70 -6.52 20.68
C LEU A 916 27.13 -7.64 21.57
N ARG A 917 26.48 -8.66 20.99
CA ARG A 917 26.00 -9.86 21.69
C ARG A 917 27.09 -10.56 22.52
N LEU A 918 28.34 -10.56 22.05
CA LEU A 918 29.48 -11.19 22.73
C LEU A 918 29.96 -10.43 23.98
N LEU A 919 29.48 -9.19 24.21
CA LEU A 919 29.81 -8.36 25.37
C LEU A 919 28.69 -8.34 26.42
N LEU A 920 27.61 -9.10 26.23
CA LEU A 920 26.55 -9.23 27.22
C LEU A 920 27.01 -10.01 28.45
N ALA A 921 26.60 -9.56 29.63
CA ALA A 921 26.57 -10.38 30.83
C ALA A 921 25.46 -11.44 30.75
N PRO A 922 25.53 -12.56 31.50
CA PRO A 922 24.46 -13.56 31.53
C PRO A 922 23.11 -12.95 31.94
N GLY A 923 22.11 -13.05 31.05
CA GLY A 923 20.79 -12.43 31.25
C GLY A 923 20.69 -10.95 30.85
N GLY A 924 21.78 -10.33 30.41
CA GLY A 924 21.81 -8.95 29.92
C GLY A 924 21.10 -8.76 28.57
N VAL A 925 20.88 -7.49 28.21
CA VAL A 925 20.11 -7.10 27.01
C VAL A 925 20.83 -6.08 26.11
N VAL A 926 20.71 -6.27 24.80
CA VAL A 926 20.98 -5.22 23.81
C VAL A 926 19.70 -4.42 23.59
N VAL A 927 19.74 -3.10 23.75
CA VAL A 927 18.63 -2.18 23.52
C VAL A 927 18.98 -1.26 22.35
N VAL A 928 18.40 -1.52 21.18
CA VAL A 928 18.58 -0.69 19.99
C VAL A 928 17.51 0.40 19.98
N SER A 929 17.92 1.67 19.85
CA SER A 929 17.03 2.77 19.47
C SER A 929 17.24 3.10 17.99
N THR A 930 16.18 3.15 17.19
CA THR A 930 16.26 3.41 15.74
C THR A 930 14.94 3.94 15.16
N PRO A 931 14.96 4.73 14.07
CA PRO A 931 13.79 5.14 13.30
C PRO A 931 12.88 3.97 12.93
N ASN A 932 11.59 4.17 13.18
CA ASN A 932 10.57 3.15 13.04
C ASN A 932 9.90 3.25 11.66
N LEU A 933 10.05 2.23 10.79
CA LEU A 933 9.34 2.20 9.49
C LEU A 933 7.82 2.05 9.64
N ASP A 934 7.34 1.62 10.80
CA ASP A 934 5.90 1.66 11.12
C ASP A 934 5.44 3.05 11.60
N SER A 935 6.35 4.02 11.80
CA SER A 935 6.07 5.36 12.34
C SER A 935 4.89 6.03 11.65
N ARG A 936 4.07 6.73 12.44
CA ARG A 936 3.01 7.53 11.87
C ARG A 936 3.52 8.70 11.05
N GLN A 937 4.70 9.22 11.36
CA GLN A 937 5.25 10.38 10.67
C GLN A 937 5.64 10.10 9.21
N ILE A 938 5.93 8.84 8.85
CA ILE A 938 6.06 8.42 7.44
C ILE A 938 4.74 8.63 6.68
N GLY A 939 3.61 8.45 7.35
CA GLY A 939 2.33 8.94 6.85
C GLY A 939 2.36 10.46 6.69
N TRP A 940 2.59 11.19 7.80
CA TRP A 940 2.49 12.66 7.88
C TRP A 940 3.35 13.47 6.94
N PHE A 941 4.52 12.95 6.61
CA PHE A 941 5.58 13.71 5.99
C PHE A 941 6.22 12.96 4.83
N GLY A 942 5.98 11.64 4.69
CA GLY A 942 6.45 10.84 3.56
C GLY A 942 7.91 11.12 3.30
N PRO A 943 8.34 11.39 2.05
CA PRO A 943 9.73 11.74 1.74
C PRO A 943 10.33 12.87 2.61
N THR A 944 9.53 13.81 3.14
CA THR A 944 10.00 14.88 4.05
C THR A 944 9.92 14.53 5.54
N TRP A 945 9.88 13.25 5.89
CA TRP A 945 10.03 12.78 7.28
C TRP A 945 11.50 12.83 7.70
N ALA A 946 11.77 13.45 8.85
CA ALA A 946 13.12 13.71 9.36
C ALA A 946 14.02 12.47 9.31
N HIS A 947 13.51 11.33 9.78
CA HIS A 947 14.30 10.11 9.90
C HIS A 947 14.46 9.30 8.60
N TRP A 948 14.03 9.79 7.42
CA TRP A 948 14.62 9.26 6.17
C TRP A 948 16.10 9.63 6.09
N HIS A 949 16.43 10.83 6.57
CA HIS A 949 17.77 11.40 6.66
C HIS A 949 18.77 10.93 5.59
N PRO A 950 18.41 10.97 4.28
CA PRO A 950 19.19 10.28 3.28
C PRO A 950 20.45 11.08 2.92
N PRO A 951 21.54 10.42 2.52
CA PRO A 951 21.87 9.00 2.68
C PRO A 951 22.63 8.65 3.99
N TYR A 952 22.46 9.40 5.09
CA TYR A 952 22.98 8.95 6.40
C TYR A 952 22.26 7.69 6.90
N HIS A 953 20.94 7.58 6.68
CA HIS A 953 20.19 6.37 7.04
C HIS A 953 20.18 5.43 5.84
N ARG A 954 21.02 4.40 5.91
CA ARG A 954 21.14 3.33 4.90
C ARG A 954 19.97 2.36 4.99
N TYR A 955 19.53 2.07 6.22
CA TYR A 955 18.45 1.13 6.52
C TYR A 955 17.46 1.73 7.52
N ILE A 956 16.15 1.56 7.27
CA ILE A 956 15.09 1.94 8.23
C ILE A 956 14.17 0.74 8.41
N PHE A 957 14.02 0.32 9.66
CA PHE A 957 13.43 -0.97 10.01
C PHE A 957 12.00 -0.80 10.54
N SER A 958 11.08 -1.64 10.04
CA SER A 958 9.81 -1.88 10.76
C SER A 958 10.06 -2.75 11.98
N ARG A 959 9.05 -2.91 12.85
CA ARG A 959 9.09 -3.93 13.91
C ARG A 959 9.36 -5.32 13.34
N LYS A 960 8.81 -5.63 12.16
CA LYS A 960 9.05 -6.89 11.44
C LYS A 960 10.51 -7.02 10.99
N GLY A 961 11.09 -5.94 10.45
CA GLY A 961 12.49 -5.88 10.02
C GLY A 961 13.46 -6.13 11.17
N LEU A 962 13.24 -5.48 12.32
CA LEU A 962 14.04 -5.69 13.53
C LEU A 962 13.89 -7.11 14.10
N PHE A 963 12.68 -7.66 14.12
CA PHE A 963 12.45 -9.04 14.61
C PHE A 963 13.15 -10.08 13.71
N ALA A 964 13.14 -9.88 12.38
CA ALA A 964 13.85 -10.73 11.44
C ALA A 964 15.38 -10.59 11.57
N LEU A 965 15.89 -9.36 11.75
CA LEU A 965 17.31 -9.09 12.00
C LEU A 965 17.79 -9.75 13.31
N ALA A 966 17.01 -9.66 14.39
CA ALA A 966 17.30 -10.30 15.68
C ALA A 966 17.43 -11.83 15.54
N GLY A 967 16.47 -12.47 14.87
CA GLY A 967 16.51 -13.90 14.57
C GLY A 967 17.76 -14.30 13.78
N GLN A 968 18.15 -13.50 12.77
CA GLN A 968 19.35 -13.74 11.96
C GLN A 968 20.66 -13.69 12.76
N VAL A 969 20.68 -13.02 13.93
CA VAL A 969 21.87 -12.90 14.79
C VAL A 969 21.79 -13.77 16.06
N GLY A 970 20.72 -14.54 16.23
CA GLY A 970 20.47 -15.38 17.41
C GLY A 970 20.13 -14.59 18.67
N LEU A 971 19.58 -13.38 18.52
CA LEU A 971 19.03 -12.57 19.62
C LEU A 971 17.52 -12.77 19.72
N GLN A 972 16.99 -12.93 20.94
CA GLN A 972 15.55 -13.09 21.17
C GLN A 972 14.87 -11.74 21.49
N PRO A 973 13.78 -11.37 20.78
CA PRO A 973 12.95 -10.20 21.12
C PRO A 973 12.42 -10.25 22.56
N VAL A 974 12.66 -9.20 23.36
CA VAL A 974 12.13 -9.09 24.74
C VAL A 974 11.08 -7.99 24.85
N CYS A 975 11.41 -6.76 24.45
CA CYS A 975 10.52 -5.62 24.55
C CYS A 975 10.64 -4.72 23.30
N PHE A 976 9.51 -4.23 22.81
CA PHE A 976 9.44 -3.24 21.74
C PHE A 976 8.52 -2.10 22.19
N LYS A 977 9.08 -0.90 22.36
CA LYS A 977 8.34 0.34 22.65
C LYS A 977 8.62 1.36 21.54
N THR A 978 7.73 2.33 21.36
CA THR A 978 7.96 3.45 20.43
C THR A 978 7.73 4.77 21.10
N PHE A 979 8.52 5.75 20.72
CA PHE A 979 8.61 7.05 21.35
C PHE A 979 8.61 8.15 20.28
N SER A 980 8.34 9.38 20.71
CA SER A 980 8.22 10.55 19.84
C SER A 980 8.62 11.80 20.61
N HIS A 981 9.27 12.72 19.89
CA HIS A 981 9.89 13.90 20.45
C HIS A 981 9.49 15.15 19.66
N CYS A 982 9.36 16.31 20.31
CA CYS A 982 9.02 17.55 19.61
C CYS A 982 10.10 17.93 18.59
N TYR A 983 11.37 17.58 18.85
CA TYR A 983 12.50 17.89 17.97
C TYR A 983 12.37 17.27 16.56
N TRP A 984 12.24 15.94 16.45
CA TRP A 984 12.10 15.24 15.16
C TRP A 984 10.79 15.61 14.43
N THR A 985 9.76 15.91 15.20
CA THR A 985 8.49 16.46 14.71
C THR A 985 8.66 17.85 14.10
N ALA A 986 9.48 18.71 14.73
CA ALA A 986 9.82 20.03 14.27
C ALA A 986 10.67 19.98 12.99
N ILE A 987 11.70 19.12 12.93
CA ILE A 987 12.45 18.87 11.69
C ILE A 987 11.50 18.41 10.58
N SER A 988 10.61 17.45 10.82
CA SER A 988 9.70 16.95 9.79
C SER A 988 8.72 18.02 9.30
N LEU A 989 8.16 18.87 10.19
CA LEU A 989 7.36 20.04 9.81
C LEU A 989 8.14 21.02 8.93
N MET A 990 9.39 21.28 9.28
CA MET A 990 10.25 22.25 8.60
C MET A 990 10.76 21.70 7.26
N GLN A 991 11.21 20.45 7.19
CA GLN A 991 11.54 19.76 5.94
C GLN A 991 10.32 19.75 5.01
N ASN A 992 9.11 19.57 5.53
CA ASN A 992 7.88 19.65 4.73
C ASN A 992 7.69 21.03 4.11
N PHE A 993 7.84 22.10 4.89
CA PHE A 993 7.73 23.48 4.43
C PHE A 993 8.84 23.90 3.44
N LEU A 994 10.09 23.46 3.70
CA LEU A 994 11.24 23.74 2.83
C LEU A 994 11.21 22.93 1.53
N GLY A 995 10.72 21.69 1.66
CA GLY A 995 10.22 20.80 0.61
C GLY A 995 11.02 19.55 0.36
N LEU A 996 11.45 18.86 1.43
CA LEU A 996 12.67 18.07 1.49
C LEU A 996 13.92 18.98 1.37
N GLY A 997 14.62 19.12 2.49
CA GLY A 997 16.08 19.11 2.48
C GLY A 997 16.49 17.78 3.12
N GLY A 998 17.57 17.17 2.63
CA GLY A 998 18.08 15.88 3.11
C GLY A 998 18.51 15.93 4.57
N SER A 999 19.82 15.97 4.83
CA SER A 999 20.27 16.10 6.22
C SER A 999 20.02 17.47 6.80
N VAL A 1000 19.70 17.48 8.09
CA VAL A 1000 19.58 18.67 8.91
C VAL A 1000 20.53 18.50 10.10
N SER A 1001 21.20 19.58 10.54
CA SER A 1001 22.01 19.53 11.76
C SER A 1001 21.16 19.06 12.94
N HIS A 1002 21.79 18.41 13.91
CA HIS A 1002 21.12 18.03 15.17
C HIS A 1002 21.05 19.22 16.16
N ALA A 1003 21.67 20.36 15.81
CA ALA A 1003 21.59 21.62 16.54
C ALA A 1003 20.78 22.65 15.72
N VAL A 1004 19.50 22.88 16.11
CA VAL A 1004 18.56 23.72 15.34
C VAL A 1004 17.70 24.58 16.26
N ASN A 1005 17.68 25.89 16.00
CA ASN A 1005 16.76 26.82 16.65
C ASN A 1005 15.46 26.95 15.83
N PHE A 1006 14.36 26.43 16.35
CA PHE A 1006 13.03 26.52 15.73
C PHE A 1006 12.30 27.81 16.17
N ASP A 1007 11.41 28.33 15.31
CA ASP A 1007 10.55 29.45 15.68
C ASP A 1007 9.41 28.99 16.63
N ARG A 1008 8.90 29.94 17.44
CA ARG A 1008 7.87 29.65 18.45
C ARG A 1008 6.57 29.06 17.85
N SER A 1009 6.22 29.39 16.61
CA SER A 1009 4.99 28.87 15.98
C SER A 1009 5.15 27.42 15.52
N LEU A 1010 6.34 27.06 15.04
CA LEU A 1010 6.68 25.68 14.68
C LEU A 1010 6.90 24.82 15.93
N CYS A 1011 7.47 25.38 17.01
CA CYS A 1011 7.52 24.72 18.31
C CYS A 1011 6.12 24.35 18.85
N LEU A 1012 5.17 25.28 18.80
CA LEU A 1012 3.79 25.02 19.22
C LEU A 1012 3.11 23.96 18.33
N GLN A 1013 3.38 23.94 17.03
CA GLN A 1013 2.89 22.90 16.13
C GLN A 1013 3.52 21.53 16.41
N ALA A 1014 4.82 21.48 16.73
CA ALA A 1014 5.50 20.26 17.12
C ALA A 1014 4.96 19.70 18.45
N GLN A 1015 4.72 20.56 19.45
CA GLN A 1015 4.07 20.18 20.71
C GLN A 1015 2.65 19.63 20.50
N ARG A 1016 1.82 20.31 19.69
CA ARG A 1016 0.47 19.83 19.33
C ARG A 1016 0.53 18.41 18.76
N ILE A 1017 1.46 18.17 17.84
CA ILE A 1017 1.64 16.88 17.18
C ILE A 1017 2.18 15.82 18.16
N ASN A 1018 3.22 16.14 18.94
CA ASN A 1018 3.87 15.19 19.83
C ASN A 1018 2.99 14.78 21.03
N PHE A 1019 2.20 15.69 21.60
CA PHE A 1019 1.17 15.34 22.60
C PHE A 1019 0.30 14.18 22.10
N TRP A 1020 -0.19 14.30 20.86
CA TRP A 1020 -0.99 13.27 20.23
C TRP A 1020 -0.19 11.99 19.97
N GLN A 1021 1.11 12.07 19.64
CA GLN A 1021 1.96 10.89 19.52
C GLN A 1021 2.08 10.13 20.83
N GLN A 1022 2.45 10.83 21.91
CA GLN A 1022 2.60 10.23 23.23
C GLN A 1022 1.29 9.60 23.74
N LEU A 1023 0.14 10.25 23.50
CA LEU A 1023 -1.16 9.76 23.98
C LEU A 1023 -1.66 8.51 23.26
N PHE A 1024 -1.48 8.35 21.94
CA PHE A 1024 -1.91 7.13 21.21
C PHE A 1024 -0.80 6.45 20.39
N TRP A 1025 -0.02 7.17 19.58
CA TRP A 1025 0.92 6.54 18.61
C TRP A 1025 2.09 5.79 19.23
N ASN A 1026 2.58 6.27 20.37
CA ASN A 1026 3.68 5.63 21.08
C ASN A 1026 3.24 4.29 21.69
N ARG A 1027 1.97 4.19 22.12
CA ARG A 1027 1.44 3.08 22.91
C ARG A 1027 1.33 1.75 22.15
N LEU A 1028 1.10 1.76 20.84
CA LEU A 1028 0.97 0.52 20.05
C LEU A 1028 1.91 0.45 18.83
N GLY A 1029 3.05 1.14 18.87
CA GLY A 1029 4.18 0.88 17.97
C GLY A 1029 4.32 1.80 16.74
N LYS A 1030 3.83 3.04 16.78
CA LYS A 1030 3.95 4.02 15.68
C LYS A 1030 4.48 5.39 16.12
N GLY A 1031 5.17 5.45 17.25
CA GLY A 1031 6.12 6.54 17.51
C GLY A 1031 7.22 6.57 16.44
N ASP A 1032 7.98 7.66 16.39
CA ASP A 1032 8.92 7.97 15.31
C ASP A 1032 10.17 7.12 15.33
N TYR A 1033 10.66 6.84 16.54
CA TYR A 1033 11.70 5.88 16.80
C TYR A 1033 11.17 4.79 17.73
N CYS A 1034 11.80 3.64 17.66
CA CYS A 1034 11.51 2.49 18.49
C CYS A 1034 12.71 2.18 19.38
N PHE A 1035 12.44 1.71 20.60
CA PHE A 1035 13.43 1.03 21.43
C PHE A 1035 13.10 -0.46 21.39
N PHE A 1036 14.07 -1.26 21.00
CA PHE A 1036 13.95 -2.70 20.85
C PHE A 1036 14.99 -3.41 21.71
N ALA A 1037 14.53 -3.94 22.84
CA ALA A 1037 15.32 -4.75 23.74
C ALA A 1037 15.30 -6.21 23.31
N MET A 1038 16.49 -6.81 23.24
CA MET A 1038 16.73 -8.20 22.88
C MET A 1038 17.68 -8.83 23.90
N LYS A 1039 17.45 -10.09 24.27
CA LYS A 1039 18.39 -10.88 25.08
C LYS A 1039 19.16 -11.86 24.21
N ASP A 1040 20.22 -12.45 24.77
CA ASP A 1040 20.83 -13.63 24.18
C ASP A 1040 19.81 -14.78 24.05
N GLY A 1041 19.84 -15.49 22.92
CA GLY A 1041 18.96 -16.62 22.67
C GLY A 1041 19.48 -17.89 23.32
N GLU A 1042 18.68 -18.49 24.19
CA GLU A 1042 18.90 -19.86 24.67
C GLU A 1042 18.93 -20.81 23.47
N GLY A 1043 20.10 -21.40 23.24
CA GLY A 1043 20.49 -21.96 21.94
C GLY A 1043 20.05 -23.40 21.70
N ASP A 1044 18.76 -23.62 21.47
CA ASP A 1044 18.33 -24.79 20.70
C ASP A 1044 18.64 -24.56 19.22
N SER A 1045 19.46 -25.44 18.63
CA SER A 1045 20.02 -25.28 17.29
C SER A 1045 19.01 -25.49 16.16
N PHE A 1046 18.95 -24.55 15.20
CA PHE A 1046 18.28 -24.66 13.91
C PHE A 1046 19.10 -23.97 12.81
#